data_AF-A0A316GX29-F1
#
_entry.id   AF-A0A316GX29-F1
#
_cell.length_a   1.000
_cell.length_b   1.000
_cell.length_c   1.000
_cell.angle_alpha   90.00
_cell.angle_beta   90.00
_cell.angle_gamma   90.00
#
_symmetry.space_group_name_H-M   'P 1'
#
loop_
_entity.id
_entity.type
_entity.pdbx_description
1 polymer ?
#
loop_
_entity_poly.entity_id
_entity_poly.type
_entity_poly.pdbx_seq_one_letter_code
_entity_poly.pdbx_strand_id
1 'polypeptide(L)'
;MNSIYLPKSHIYAVTPADQMLWSGTPSVPMFLGLESPIALPAKTLEAEMSVEANTVNNGKRRQSRVQKRLLETTGIASLLVCFGSLVSPADAACGPNNNPTYNAPVTCTTTNANANLTMAGPSTVTVTDAPGTQDAVRSQVNGNTGNATMTLNDVTVINNDLTYPSIGVYVLIADFTTPTGNGVLNMTGTNNVTTANGTTVEVNVRGTGSATMNLSGTLNVTSLVTNTDDNDGIESTTHNGGASTINMAQASGVVSVKGGNGILIDSLASGGNISGNIGSGMTINLDNTIAGANNALNPNSGIYTFTQATGTINLTTGAAINTTGNRADGIRAVAVRGQVSVTNTGAIATTGTNSRGIEIATTAGPNGPGGPITANNSGAITTSGLTSSGILATSTDGNLSITNSGAINTSGQQSHGIQATTANAGTSTVSTAAAINARGLQSVGIYALGSTSSVTVDAGGSVSGGWEPSSVSPPSAGVAIGSTGGAKTLTNNGTIGALSDRAIAELDRFVVGVASPLTIVNNGNITGYIQLGGGDATFRNLTPNSFDIRHFADTNGDGIRDTKRVAISRFGTGNDTFLNETNGTVRLAPVAGAAVTETIGYAVPTTGIDSRPLEASFYDFNREGLLQGQLTNLETFDNAGTIDLRGSVVGNTLLITGGPGVDGVLLPGNGVFISDGGKLLVNAMLNAGIPLAGQTNSYSDMLIVDSTQLGAGGPTAITVTNVGGSGALTPGNGIEVVEVRNKTASVAGAFALNGDYVTKDSQQAVVGGAFAYTLHHNGVGGDTADGNWYLRSQIVPTPPGPTPPNPPNPPEPPQPRYQPGVPIYEVYPQNLLALAAVPTMQQRVGNRYWTEPAPAPETVFCKDASQNFQCPVTGAQAQYYAGAAVG
;
A
#
# COMPACT_ATOMS: atom_id res chain seq x y z
N MET A 1 -36.16 15.70 -13.37
CA MET A 1 -35.76 17.10 -13.15
C MET A 1 -34.25 17.17 -13.33
N ASN A 2 -33.80 17.82 -14.40
CA ASN A 2 -32.38 17.91 -14.78
C ASN A 2 -31.63 18.87 -13.86
N SER A 3 -30.50 18.42 -13.29
CA SER A 3 -29.36 19.28 -12.92
C SER A 3 -28.12 18.41 -12.81
N ILE A 4 -27.23 18.58 -13.79
CA ILE A 4 -25.90 17.98 -13.88
C ILE A 4 -24.96 18.86 -13.05
N TYR A 5 -24.36 18.32 -12.00
CA TYR A 5 -23.34 18.99 -11.18
C TYR A 5 -21.95 18.52 -11.65
N LEU A 6 -21.19 19.41 -12.27
CA LEU A 6 -19.75 19.25 -12.49
C LEU A 6 -19.00 19.66 -11.21
N PRO A 7 -18.07 18.87 -10.66
CA PRO A 7 -17.31 19.27 -9.48
C PRO A 7 -16.22 20.27 -9.87
N LYS A 8 -16.30 21.46 -9.25
CA LYS A 8 -15.30 22.53 -9.33
C LYS A 8 -14.00 22.11 -8.66
N SER A 9 -12.89 22.37 -9.35
CA SER A 9 -11.53 22.41 -8.84
C SER A 9 -11.42 23.41 -7.67
N HIS A 10 -10.96 22.94 -6.52
CA HIS A 10 -10.71 23.79 -5.35
C HIS A 10 -9.29 24.37 -5.42
N ILE A 11 -9.23 25.69 -5.59
CA ILE A 11 -8.05 26.53 -5.43
C ILE A 11 -7.98 26.90 -3.95
N TYR A 12 -6.95 26.47 -3.22
CA TYR A 12 -6.69 26.97 -1.86
C TYR A 12 -5.61 28.05 -1.90
N ALA A 13 -5.98 29.25 -1.47
CA ALA A 13 -5.08 30.35 -1.21
C ALA A 13 -4.43 30.16 0.18
N VAL A 14 -3.10 30.29 0.21
CA VAL A 14 -2.28 30.31 1.42
C VAL A 14 -2.16 31.77 1.89
N THR A 15 -2.45 32.06 3.15
CA THR A 15 -2.04 33.29 3.83
C THR A 15 -1.24 32.96 5.09
N PRO A 16 -0.14 33.69 5.38
CA PRO A 16 0.67 33.45 6.57
C PRO A 16 0.27 34.34 7.77
N ALA A 17 0.38 33.74 8.96
CA ALA A 17 0.77 34.26 10.28
C ALA A 17 0.06 35.50 10.89
N ASP A 18 -0.55 35.30 12.07
CA ASP A 18 -0.06 35.73 13.41
C ASP A 18 -1.18 36.05 14.42
N GLN A 19 -0.85 35.77 15.68
CA GLN A 19 -1.72 35.85 16.86
C GLN A 19 -2.16 37.28 17.21
N MET A 20 -3.39 37.43 17.73
CA MET A 20 -3.68 38.25 18.92
C MET A 20 -5.10 38.00 19.47
N LEU A 21 -5.18 37.95 20.80
CA LEU A 21 -6.37 37.84 21.64
C LEU A 21 -7.40 38.96 21.38
N TRP A 22 -8.71 38.68 21.40
CA TRP A 22 -9.65 39.00 22.49
C TRP A 22 -11.13 38.78 22.09
N SER A 23 -11.97 38.70 23.12
CA SER A 23 -13.35 38.23 23.25
C SER A 23 -14.47 39.05 22.57
N GLY A 24 -15.63 38.41 22.33
CA GLY A 24 -16.94 39.07 22.40
C GLY A 24 -18.00 38.64 21.38
N THR A 25 -18.96 37.83 21.83
CA THR A 25 -20.22 37.45 21.15
C THR A 25 -21.28 38.60 21.21
N PRO A 26 -22.55 38.43 20.76
CA PRO A 26 -23.04 38.51 19.37
C PRO A 26 -24.30 39.42 19.23
N SER A 27 -24.71 39.82 18.01
CA SER A 27 -26.13 40.18 17.75
C SER A 27 -26.50 40.33 16.27
N VAL A 28 -27.61 39.68 15.94
CA VAL A 28 -28.44 39.51 14.72
C VAL A 28 -29.45 40.69 14.61
N PRO A 29 -30.37 40.89 13.60
CA PRO A 29 -30.48 40.60 12.14
C PRO A 29 -30.94 41.81 11.26
N MET A 30 -31.14 41.54 9.95
CA MET A 30 -32.22 42.01 9.03
C MET A 30 -32.58 43.50 8.90
N PHE A 31 -32.62 44.02 7.66
CA PHE A 31 -33.88 44.39 6.97
C PHE A 31 -33.65 44.79 5.50
N LEU A 32 -34.58 44.35 4.63
CA LEU A 32 -34.75 44.74 3.23
C LEU A 32 -35.39 46.14 3.13
N GLY A 33 -35.02 46.92 2.11
CA GLY A 33 -35.65 48.20 1.78
C GLY A 33 -35.29 48.69 0.37
N LEU A 34 -36.33 48.98 -0.41
CA LEU A 34 -36.39 49.29 -1.84
C LEU A 34 -36.10 50.76 -2.21
N GLU A 35 -35.72 50.95 -3.48
CA GLU A 35 -36.00 52.09 -4.40
C GLU A 35 -35.22 53.45 -4.35
N SER A 36 -34.27 53.58 -5.31
CA SER A 36 -34.13 54.59 -6.40
C SER A 36 -34.01 56.12 -6.12
N PRO A 37 -33.57 56.97 -7.10
CA PRO A 37 -32.41 56.93 -8.02
C PRO A 37 -31.64 58.30 -8.08
N ILE A 38 -30.44 58.38 -8.68
CA ILE A 38 -29.90 59.62 -9.33
C ILE A 38 -28.72 59.30 -10.29
N ALA A 39 -28.91 59.70 -11.56
CA ALA A 39 -27.99 60.15 -12.62
C ALA A 39 -26.70 59.37 -13.05
N LEU A 40 -26.82 58.64 -14.19
CA LEU A 40 -26.10 58.69 -15.51
C LEU A 40 -24.57 58.94 -15.61
N PRO A 41 -23.85 58.51 -16.70
CA PRO A 41 -24.31 57.88 -17.96
C PRO A 41 -23.47 56.70 -18.54
N ALA A 42 -24.06 56.09 -19.58
CA ALA A 42 -23.45 55.50 -20.79
C ALA A 42 -22.65 54.19 -20.68
N LYS A 43 -23.40 53.09 -20.75
CA LYS A 43 -22.99 51.79 -21.30
C LYS A 43 -23.45 51.75 -22.76
N THR A 44 -22.55 51.55 -23.72
CA THR A 44 -22.91 51.04 -25.06
C THR A 44 -22.65 49.53 -25.09
N LEU A 45 -23.65 48.84 -25.62
CA LEU A 45 -23.74 47.40 -25.86
C LEU A 45 -22.52 46.85 -26.59
N GLU A 46 -22.06 45.67 -26.16
CA GLU A 46 -21.91 44.57 -27.11
C GLU A 46 -22.67 43.36 -26.56
N ALA A 47 -23.53 42.84 -27.42
CA ALA A 47 -24.34 41.66 -27.19
C ALA A 47 -23.47 40.40 -27.32
N GLU A 48 -23.78 39.42 -26.48
CA GLU A 48 -23.33 38.05 -26.64
C GLU A 48 -23.76 37.52 -28.02
N MET A 49 -22.79 37.01 -28.77
CA MET A 49 -23.02 35.94 -29.74
C MET A 49 -21.85 34.97 -29.63
N SER A 50 -22.19 33.78 -29.15
CA SER A 50 -21.36 32.58 -29.04
C SER A 50 -20.65 32.23 -30.35
N VAL A 51 -19.32 32.13 -30.29
CA VAL A 51 -18.53 31.26 -31.17
C VAL A 51 -17.50 30.54 -30.30
N GLU A 52 -17.65 29.22 -30.23
CA GLU A 52 -16.67 28.27 -29.73
C GLU A 52 -15.37 28.38 -30.54
N ALA A 53 -14.25 28.70 -29.87
CA ALA A 53 -12.86 28.31 -30.16
C ALA A 53 -11.88 29.24 -29.41
N ASN A 54 -10.68 28.71 -29.11
CA ASN A 54 -9.48 29.36 -28.53
C ASN A 54 -9.47 29.59 -27.01
N THR A 55 -8.43 29.23 -26.24
CA THR A 55 -7.09 28.69 -26.52
C THR A 55 -6.49 28.20 -25.20
N VAL A 56 -6.00 26.96 -25.16
CA VAL A 56 -5.01 26.52 -24.16
C VAL A 56 -3.67 27.15 -24.56
N ASN A 57 -3.40 28.37 -24.12
CA ASN A 57 -2.08 29.00 -24.22
C ASN A 57 -1.34 28.78 -22.88
N ASN A 58 -0.87 27.55 -22.68
CA ASN A 58 -0.04 27.13 -21.53
C ASN A 58 1.37 26.68 -21.96
N GLY A 59 1.90 27.25 -23.04
CA GLY A 59 3.35 27.32 -23.23
C GLY A 59 3.86 28.57 -22.52
N LYS A 60 5.08 28.52 -21.96
CA LYS A 60 5.84 29.71 -21.50
C LYS A 60 5.45 30.89 -22.37
N ARG A 61 4.91 31.97 -21.78
CA ARG A 61 4.72 33.25 -22.50
C ARG A 61 6.12 33.75 -22.87
N ARG A 62 6.73 33.14 -23.89
CA ARG A 62 7.93 33.64 -24.55
C ARG A 62 7.47 34.99 -25.07
N GLN A 63 7.87 36.07 -24.40
CA GLN A 63 7.73 37.39 -24.98
C GLN A 63 8.48 37.32 -26.30
N SER A 64 7.72 37.19 -27.37
CA SER A 64 8.18 37.40 -28.71
C SER A 64 9.03 38.67 -28.67
N ARG A 65 10.34 38.53 -28.95
CA ARG A 65 11.22 39.65 -29.27
C ARG A 65 10.70 40.24 -30.58
N VAL A 66 9.56 40.93 -30.51
CA VAL A 66 9.12 41.87 -31.54
C VAL A 66 10.14 43.00 -31.47
N GLN A 67 11.14 42.92 -32.33
CA GLN A 67 11.88 44.12 -32.70
C GLN A 67 10.84 45.17 -33.07
N LYS A 68 10.82 46.25 -32.30
CA LYS A 68 10.09 47.48 -32.59
C LYS A 68 10.69 48.09 -33.85
N ARG A 69 10.37 47.55 -35.03
CA ARG A 69 10.56 48.23 -36.31
C ARG A 69 9.47 49.29 -36.40
N LEU A 70 9.79 50.47 -35.88
CA LEU A 70 9.13 51.69 -36.32
C LEU A 70 9.33 51.79 -37.84
N LEU A 71 8.22 51.88 -38.57
CA LEU A 71 8.20 52.41 -39.92
C LEU A 71 8.76 53.83 -39.86
N GLU A 72 9.88 54.09 -40.53
CA GLU A 72 10.16 55.39 -41.11
C GLU A 72 11.21 55.20 -42.23
N THR A 73 10.70 55.05 -43.44
CA THR A 73 11.42 55.35 -44.67
C THR A 73 11.48 56.86 -44.83
N THR A 74 12.68 57.46 -44.87
CA THR A 74 13.17 58.35 -45.94
C THR A 74 14.49 59.06 -45.54
N GLY A 75 15.48 59.00 -46.44
CA GLY A 75 16.21 60.19 -46.89
C GLY A 75 17.47 60.71 -46.17
N ILE A 76 18.63 60.43 -46.79
CA ILE A 76 19.73 61.38 -47.13
C ILE A 76 20.80 61.79 -46.06
N ALA A 77 22.06 61.55 -46.49
CA ALA A 77 23.35 62.24 -46.28
C ALA A 77 24.14 62.18 -44.95
N SER A 78 25.28 61.47 -45.06
CA SER A 78 26.65 61.83 -44.68
C SER A 78 26.93 62.81 -43.52
N LEU A 79 27.60 62.31 -42.47
CA LEU A 79 28.80 62.96 -41.93
C LEU A 79 29.70 61.97 -41.15
N LEU A 80 30.95 61.93 -41.55
CA LEU A 80 32.10 61.26 -40.92
C LEU A 80 32.56 62.07 -39.69
N VAL A 81 32.80 61.44 -38.51
CA VAL A 81 33.94 61.68 -37.58
C VAL A 81 34.00 60.59 -36.47
N CYS A 82 35.10 59.82 -36.53
CA CYS A 82 35.99 59.21 -35.50
C CYS A 82 35.52 58.42 -34.25
N PHE A 83 35.92 57.14 -34.27
CA PHE A 83 36.67 56.36 -33.27
C PHE A 83 36.25 56.38 -31.78
N GLY A 84 35.51 55.32 -31.41
CA GLY A 84 35.62 54.61 -30.14
C GLY A 84 35.57 53.12 -30.44
N SER A 85 36.54 52.35 -29.94
CA SER A 85 36.81 50.94 -30.22
C SER A 85 35.56 50.04 -30.17
N LEU A 86 35.02 49.71 -31.35
CA LEU A 86 34.16 48.56 -31.56
C LEU A 86 35.07 47.33 -31.60
N VAL A 87 35.00 46.49 -30.56
CA VAL A 87 35.47 45.11 -30.68
C VAL A 87 34.51 44.46 -31.67
N SER A 88 34.90 44.38 -32.95
CA SER A 88 34.17 43.60 -33.93
C SER A 88 34.12 42.15 -33.42
N PRO A 89 32.98 41.43 -33.52
CA PRO A 89 33.01 39.98 -33.33
C PRO A 89 34.11 39.43 -34.23
N ALA A 90 34.92 38.51 -33.71
CA ALA A 90 35.81 37.75 -34.58
C ALA A 90 34.89 36.88 -35.43
N ASP A 91 34.57 37.33 -36.65
CA ASP A 91 33.86 36.53 -37.65
C ASP A 91 34.72 35.28 -37.94
N ALA A 92 34.51 34.24 -37.15
CA ALA A 92 34.98 32.91 -37.46
C ALA A 92 34.29 32.46 -38.74
N ALA A 93 35.06 32.09 -39.75
CA ALA A 93 34.49 31.52 -40.96
C ALA A 93 33.68 30.27 -40.62
N CYS A 94 32.51 30.11 -41.24
CA CYS A 94 31.82 28.82 -41.26
C CYS A 94 32.81 27.76 -41.76
N GLY A 95 33.10 26.77 -40.92
CA GLY A 95 34.15 25.79 -41.11
C GLY A 95 34.93 25.46 -39.82
N PRO A 96 36.13 24.87 -39.96
CA PRO A 96 37.01 24.54 -38.85
C PRO A 96 37.59 25.79 -38.16
N ASN A 97 37.57 25.78 -36.84
CA ASN A 97 38.00 26.86 -35.96
C ASN A 97 38.89 26.27 -34.87
N ASN A 98 40.21 26.43 -35.03
CA ASN A 98 41.23 25.70 -34.25
C ASN A 98 42.07 26.62 -33.35
N ASN A 99 41.58 27.81 -32.98
CA ASN A 99 42.31 28.72 -32.11
C ASN A 99 42.17 28.25 -30.64
N PRO A 100 43.27 28.08 -29.89
CA PRO A 100 43.19 27.66 -28.49
C PRO A 100 42.46 28.66 -27.59
N THR A 101 42.34 29.94 -27.97
CA THR A 101 41.68 30.96 -27.15
C THR A 101 40.92 32.00 -27.98
N TYR A 102 39.66 32.22 -27.61
CA TYR A 102 38.78 33.26 -28.14
C TYR A 102 38.30 34.15 -26.98
N ASN A 103 38.47 35.47 -27.12
CA ASN A 103 38.03 36.47 -26.13
C ASN A 103 36.79 37.26 -26.62
N ALA A 104 36.05 36.68 -27.57
CA ALA A 104 34.87 37.25 -28.21
C ALA A 104 33.98 36.09 -28.72
N PRO A 105 32.70 36.36 -29.02
CA PRO A 105 31.82 35.37 -29.64
C PRO A 105 32.38 34.75 -30.91
N VAL A 106 32.10 33.46 -31.12
CA VAL A 106 32.43 32.69 -32.32
C VAL A 106 31.14 32.39 -33.07
N THR A 107 30.91 33.05 -34.20
CA THR A 107 29.63 32.98 -34.93
C THR A 107 29.81 32.53 -36.37
N CYS A 108 29.11 31.47 -36.78
CA CYS A 108 28.90 31.09 -38.18
C CYS A 108 27.44 31.34 -38.56
N THR A 109 27.20 32.29 -39.47
CA THR A 109 25.85 32.62 -39.93
C THR A 109 25.77 32.55 -41.45
N THR A 110 24.76 31.86 -41.98
CA THR A 110 24.51 31.75 -43.43
C THR A 110 23.06 32.13 -43.76
N THR A 111 22.79 32.38 -45.04
CA THR A 111 21.43 32.61 -45.57
C THR A 111 21.11 31.55 -46.62
N ASN A 112 20.02 30.79 -46.45
CA ASN A 112 19.59 29.71 -47.36
C ASN A 112 20.69 28.67 -47.71
N ALA A 113 21.69 28.49 -46.85
CA ALA A 113 22.81 27.56 -47.03
C ALA A 113 23.20 26.92 -45.69
N ASN A 114 24.00 25.86 -45.71
CA ASN A 114 24.42 25.19 -44.48
C ASN A 114 25.39 26.07 -43.66
N ALA A 115 25.08 26.27 -42.38
CA ALA A 115 25.97 26.87 -41.41
C ALA A 115 26.68 25.73 -40.65
N ASN A 116 27.93 25.45 -41.00
CA ASN A 116 28.72 24.41 -40.34
C ASN A 116 29.82 25.08 -39.51
N LEU A 117 29.82 24.86 -38.20
CA LEU A 117 30.87 25.32 -37.29
C LEU A 117 31.55 24.10 -36.67
N THR A 118 32.88 24.04 -36.70
CA THR A 118 33.62 22.97 -36.02
C THR A 118 34.73 23.58 -35.18
N MET A 119 34.78 23.22 -33.90
CA MET A 119 35.86 23.61 -33.00
C MET A 119 36.46 22.35 -32.39
N ALA A 120 37.78 22.23 -32.48
CA ALA A 120 38.54 21.17 -31.83
C ALA A 120 39.57 21.79 -30.89
N GLY A 121 39.75 21.16 -29.74
CA GLY A 121 40.49 21.70 -28.62
C GLY A 121 41.70 20.88 -28.17
N PRO A 122 42.33 21.30 -27.05
CA PRO A 122 41.75 22.22 -26.05
C PRO A 122 41.59 23.66 -26.56
N SER A 123 40.35 24.16 -26.55
CA SER A 123 39.98 25.52 -27.00
C SER A 123 39.10 26.20 -25.96
N THR A 124 39.38 27.47 -25.63
CA THR A 124 38.60 28.24 -24.64
C THR A 124 37.96 29.47 -25.28
N VAL A 125 36.64 29.62 -25.13
CA VAL A 125 35.88 30.81 -25.53
C VAL A 125 35.43 31.54 -24.28
N THR A 126 35.85 32.80 -24.13
CA THR A 126 35.43 33.67 -23.02
C THR A 126 34.72 34.89 -23.59
N VAL A 127 33.49 35.10 -23.14
CA VAL A 127 32.70 36.31 -23.42
C VAL A 127 32.47 37.04 -22.12
N THR A 128 32.78 38.33 -22.08
CA THR A 128 32.55 39.22 -20.94
C THR A 128 31.63 40.37 -21.35
N ASP A 129 30.87 40.92 -20.39
CA ASP A 129 29.85 41.96 -20.58
C ASP A 129 30.15 42.93 -21.74
N ALA A 130 29.25 42.99 -22.71
CA ALA A 130 29.26 43.94 -23.80
C ALA A 130 27.83 44.46 -24.08
N PRO A 131 27.66 45.57 -24.81
CA PRO A 131 26.33 46.06 -25.15
C PRO A 131 25.56 45.07 -26.06
N GLY A 132 24.42 44.55 -25.57
CA GLY A 132 23.54 43.65 -26.31
C GLY A 132 23.75 42.17 -26.00
N THR A 133 22.82 41.31 -26.44
CA THR A 133 22.92 39.85 -26.22
C THR A 133 24.09 39.25 -26.99
N GLN A 134 25.06 38.64 -26.29
CA GLN A 134 26.20 37.97 -26.90
C GLN A 134 26.19 36.47 -26.60
N ASP A 135 25.73 35.67 -27.57
CA ASP A 135 25.88 34.21 -27.47
C ASP A 135 27.33 33.81 -27.76
N ALA A 136 27.91 32.93 -26.95
CA ALA A 136 29.36 32.72 -27.01
C ALA A 136 29.82 31.91 -28.23
N VAL A 137 29.12 30.84 -28.58
CA VAL A 137 29.39 30.04 -29.78
C VAL A 137 28.08 29.81 -30.53
N ARG A 138 27.97 30.28 -31.78
CA ARG A 138 26.72 30.23 -32.55
C ARG A 138 26.91 29.66 -33.96
N SER A 139 26.04 28.73 -34.35
CA SER A 139 25.84 28.28 -35.73
C SER A 139 24.40 28.56 -36.15
N GLN A 140 24.18 29.42 -37.16
CA GLN A 140 22.88 29.95 -37.49
C GLN A 140 22.59 29.95 -39.00
N VAL A 141 21.39 29.49 -39.38
CA VAL A 141 20.84 29.66 -40.73
C VAL A 141 19.68 30.65 -40.70
N ASN A 142 19.74 31.65 -41.58
CA ASN A 142 18.65 32.56 -41.89
C ASN A 142 17.98 32.13 -43.22
N GLY A 143 16.76 31.60 -43.18
CA GLY A 143 16.00 31.21 -44.38
C GLY A 143 15.68 29.71 -44.46
N ASN A 144 15.23 29.26 -45.65
CA ASN A 144 14.27 28.14 -45.73
C ASN A 144 14.85 26.76 -46.05
N THR A 145 16.13 26.65 -46.44
CA THR A 145 16.67 25.42 -47.08
C THR A 145 18.05 24.95 -46.60
N GLY A 146 18.56 25.44 -45.46
CA GLY A 146 19.90 25.09 -44.94
C GLY A 146 19.88 24.45 -43.55
N ASN A 147 20.86 23.61 -43.25
CA ASN A 147 21.07 23.02 -41.92
C ASN A 147 22.06 23.86 -41.10
N ALA A 148 21.83 23.99 -39.79
CA ALA A 148 22.79 24.54 -38.84
C ALA A 148 23.44 23.37 -38.10
N THR A 149 24.74 23.15 -38.31
CA THR A 149 25.51 22.10 -37.64
C THR A 149 26.63 22.72 -36.82
N MET A 150 26.83 22.23 -35.61
CA MET A 150 27.97 22.56 -34.76
C MET A 150 28.61 21.29 -34.23
N THR A 151 29.94 21.21 -34.29
CA THR A 151 30.73 20.11 -33.73
C THR A 151 31.80 20.67 -32.79
N LEU A 152 31.76 20.29 -31.51
CA LEU A 152 32.71 20.72 -30.49
C LEU A 152 33.46 19.50 -29.92
N ASN A 153 34.78 19.56 -29.89
CA ASN A 153 35.62 18.56 -29.23
C ASN A 153 36.62 19.23 -28.29
N ASP A 154 36.60 18.91 -27.00
CA ASP A 154 37.50 19.48 -25.99
C ASP A 154 37.40 21.02 -25.85
N VAL A 155 36.18 21.57 -25.82
CA VAL A 155 35.92 23.02 -25.80
C VAL A 155 35.42 23.50 -24.44
N THR A 156 36.02 24.57 -23.92
CA THR A 156 35.53 25.30 -22.74
C THR A 156 34.90 26.63 -23.18
N VAL A 157 33.68 26.90 -22.75
CA VAL A 157 32.93 28.13 -23.03
C VAL A 157 32.55 28.77 -21.70
N ILE A 158 32.93 30.03 -21.53
CA ILE A 158 32.62 30.84 -20.35
C ILE A 158 31.92 32.11 -20.85
N ASN A 159 30.61 32.17 -20.68
CA ASN A 159 29.83 33.35 -21.00
C ASN A 159 29.44 34.08 -19.71
N ASN A 160 30.14 35.18 -19.44
CA ASN A 160 29.96 36.00 -18.25
C ASN A 160 29.01 37.20 -18.48
N ASP A 161 28.23 37.21 -19.57
CA ASP A 161 27.21 38.25 -19.79
C ASP A 161 26.11 38.15 -18.72
N LEU A 162 26.09 39.14 -17.82
CA LEU A 162 25.08 39.27 -16.77
C LEU A 162 23.93 40.18 -17.19
N THR A 163 24.17 41.01 -18.21
CA THR A 163 23.32 42.12 -18.59
C THR A 163 22.11 41.63 -19.39
N TYR A 164 22.30 40.65 -20.26
CA TYR A 164 21.26 40.07 -21.09
C TYR A 164 21.22 38.54 -20.98
N PRO A 165 20.03 37.91 -21.01
CA PRO A 165 19.93 36.47 -21.18
C PRO A 165 20.60 36.08 -22.50
N SER A 166 21.68 35.31 -22.40
CA SER A 166 22.54 34.90 -23.51
C SER A 166 22.76 33.39 -23.49
N ILE A 167 23.14 32.84 -24.63
CA ILE A 167 23.34 31.40 -24.78
C ILE A 167 24.83 31.07 -24.85
N GLY A 168 25.27 30.03 -24.15
CA GLY A 168 26.67 29.58 -24.21
C GLY A 168 26.98 28.97 -25.57
N VAL A 169 26.29 27.88 -25.92
CA VAL A 169 26.40 27.17 -27.19
C VAL A 169 25.05 27.15 -27.88
N TYR A 170 24.96 27.71 -29.09
CA TYR A 170 23.68 27.91 -29.78
C TYR A 170 23.68 27.45 -31.23
N VAL A 171 22.80 26.50 -31.55
CA VAL A 171 22.46 26.12 -32.93
C VAL A 171 21.07 26.62 -33.25
N LEU A 172 20.93 27.44 -34.30
CA LEU A 172 19.67 28.12 -34.62
C LEU A 172 19.28 27.97 -36.09
N ILE A 173 18.05 27.50 -36.32
CA ILE A 173 17.31 27.75 -37.56
C ILE A 173 16.34 28.89 -37.29
N ALA A 174 16.62 30.07 -37.85
CA ALA A 174 16.01 31.32 -37.39
C ALA A 174 14.60 31.59 -37.95
N ASP A 175 14.24 30.96 -39.07
CA ASP A 175 13.00 31.23 -39.81
C ASP A 175 11.81 30.44 -39.26
N PHE A 176 10.64 31.07 -39.21
CA PHE A 176 9.36 30.47 -38.77
C PHE A 176 8.49 30.01 -39.94
N THR A 177 8.84 30.33 -41.19
CA THR A 177 8.00 30.11 -42.39
C THR A 177 8.39 28.86 -43.16
N THR A 178 7.75 27.73 -42.82
CA THR A 178 7.95 26.39 -43.44
C THR A 178 9.40 25.98 -43.82
N PRO A 179 10.43 26.18 -42.96
CA PRO A 179 11.79 25.71 -43.23
C PRO A 179 11.95 24.22 -42.89
N THR A 180 12.57 23.44 -43.77
CA THR A 180 12.92 22.03 -43.55
C THR A 180 14.32 21.83 -42.94
N GLY A 181 15.06 22.91 -42.71
CA GLY A 181 16.42 22.88 -42.17
C GLY A 181 16.50 22.27 -40.78
N ASN A 182 17.50 21.42 -40.55
CA ASN A 182 17.74 20.76 -39.26
C ASN A 182 18.82 21.49 -38.45
N GLY A 183 18.64 21.52 -37.13
CA GLY A 183 19.66 21.94 -36.17
C GLY A 183 20.36 20.71 -35.58
N VAL A 184 21.67 20.63 -35.69
CA VAL A 184 22.48 19.50 -35.20
C VAL A 184 23.65 20.00 -34.35
N LEU A 185 23.74 19.54 -33.11
CA LEU A 185 24.89 19.76 -32.23
C LEU A 185 25.57 18.43 -31.93
N ASN A 186 26.88 18.34 -32.17
CA ASN A 186 27.71 17.21 -31.78
C ASN A 186 28.75 17.68 -30.77
N MET A 187 28.84 17.03 -29.61
CA MET A 187 29.88 17.30 -28.62
C MET A 187 30.58 16.00 -28.21
N THR A 188 31.91 16.02 -28.25
CA THR A 188 32.79 14.89 -27.92
C THR A 188 33.96 15.34 -27.05
N GLY A 189 34.69 14.42 -26.43
CA GLY A 189 35.82 14.79 -25.57
C GLY A 189 35.37 15.42 -24.25
N THR A 190 36.10 16.41 -23.75
CA THR A 190 35.80 17.12 -22.49
C THR A 190 35.31 18.55 -22.77
N ASN A 191 34.01 18.78 -22.65
CA ASN A 191 33.43 20.11 -22.85
C ASN A 191 32.90 20.69 -21.55
N ASN A 192 33.20 21.97 -21.30
CA ASN A 192 32.72 22.72 -20.16
C ASN A 192 32.01 23.96 -20.66
N VAL A 193 30.74 24.16 -20.33
CA VAL A 193 29.97 25.32 -20.75
C VAL A 193 29.38 25.98 -19.51
N THR A 194 29.70 27.24 -19.29
CA THR A 194 29.16 28.03 -18.17
C THR A 194 28.51 29.28 -18.73
N THR A 195 27.25 29.51 -18.37
CA THR A 195 26.53 30.76 -18.62
C THR A 195 26.22 31.46 -17.31
N ALA A 196 26.54 32.75 -17.25
CA ALA A 196 26.18 33.58 -16.12
C ALA A 196 24.66 33.82 -16.08
N ASN A 197 24.03 34.19 -17.20
CA ASN A 197 22.60 34.41 -17.33
C ASN A 197 22.05 33.89 -18.68
N GLY A 198 21.07 32.99 -18.64
CA GLY A 198 20.43 32.37 -19.81
C GLY A 198 20.80 30.90 -20.04
N THR A 199 20.22 30.31 -21.10
CA THR A 199 20.37 28.88 -21.43
C THR A 199 21.82 28.52 -21.74
N THR A 200 22.34 27.43 -21.18
CA THR A 200 23.76 27.11 -21.34
C THR A 200 24.06 26.46 -22.71
N VAL A 201 23.27 25.49 -23.14
CA VAL A 201 23.39 24.81 -24.43
C VAL A 201 22.02 24.69 -25.10
N GLU A 202 21.86 25.22 -26.32
CA GLU A 202 20.57 25.25 -27.00
C GLU A 202 20.67 24.82 -28.48
N VAL A 203 19.74 23.97 -28.91
CA VAL A 203 19.40 23.76 -30.32
C VAL A 203 17.96 24.20 -30.53
N ASN A 204 17.75 25.27 -31.30
CA ASN A 204 16.44 25.87 -31.52
C ASN A 204 16.09 25.86 -33.01
N VAL A 205 15.05 25.12 -33.35
CA VAL A 205 14.55 25.01 -34.72
C VAL A 205 13.17 25.64 -34.78
N ARG A 206 13.12 26.88 -35.28
CA ARG A 206 11.87 27.64 -35.43
C ARG A 206 10.99 27.11 -36.57
N GLY A 207 11.58 26.32 -37.47
CA GLY A 207 10.91 25.70 -38.60
C GLY A 207 10.25 24.34 -38.32
N THR A 208 9.98 23.59 -39.40
CA THR A 208 9.44 22.22 -39.35
C THR A 208 10.53 21.14 -39.33
N GLY A 209 11.79 21.53 -39.51
CA GLY A 209 12.94 20.64 -39.37
C GLY A 209 13.16 20.14 -37.94
N SER A 210 14.12 19.23 -37.79
CA SER A 210 14.42 18.56 -36.51
C SER A 210 15.56 19.22 -35.74
N ALA A 211 15.48 19.16 -34.42
CA ALA A 211 16.55 19.50 -33.49
C ALA A 211 17.20 18.21 -32.97
N THR A 212 18.51 18.05 -33.13
CA THR A 212 19.25 16.87 -32.68
C THR A 212 20.53 17.26 -31.94
N MET A 213 20.72 16.72 -30.74
CA MET A 213 21.97 16.79 -30.00
C MET A 213 22.56 15.39 -29.83
N ASN A 214 23.83 15.21 -30.21
CA ASN A 214 24.61 14.01 -29.95
C ASN A 214 25.79 14.40 -29.03
N LEU A 215 25.66 14.15 -27.73
CA LEU A 215 26.65 14.55 -26.74
C LEU A 215 27.27 13.30 -26.10
N SER A 216 28.59 13.26 -26.03
CA SER A 216 29.36 12.14 -25.49
C SER A 216 30.65 12.62 -24.86
N GLY A 217 31.32 11.74 -24.10
CA GLY A 217 32.52 12.12 -23.34
C GLY A 217 32.16 12.81 -22.03
N THR A 218 32.98 13.75 -21.58
CA THR A 218 32.73 14.55 -20.37
C THR A 218 32.04 15.85 -20.76
N LEU A 219 30.87 16.13 -20.19
CA LEU A 219 30.10 17.34 -20.41
C LEU A 219 29.72 17.96 -19.06
N ASN A 220 30.26 19.15 -18.79
CA ASN A 220 29.88 19.95 -17.63
C ASN A 220 29.14 21.21 -18.09
N VAL A 221 27.92 21.40 -17.60
CA VAL A 221 27.02 22.50 -17.95
C VAL A 221 26.65 23.22 -16.67
N THR A 222 26.85 24.53 -16.62
CA THR A 222 26.54 25.32 -15.41
C THR A 222 25.83 26.63 -15.78
N SER A 223 24.64 26.84 -15.20
CA SER A 223 23.88 28.09 -15.27
C SER A 223 23.87 28.75 -13.89
N LEU A 224 24.41 29.97 -13.76
CA LEU A 224 24.79 30.57 -12.47
C LEU A 224 23.77 31.55 -11.84
N VAL A 225 23.06 32.38 -12.61
CA VAL A 225 22.24 33.50 -12.12
C VAL A 225 20.78 33.37 -12.58
N THR A 226 19.83 33.80 -11.74
CA THR A 226 18.38 33.76 -12.04
C THR A 226 17.64 35.01 -11.61
N ASN A 227 17.15 35.76 -12.58
CA ASN A 227 15.97 36.61 -12.41
C ASN A 227 14.80 36.17 -13.31
N THR A 228 14.95 35.03 -14.01
CA THR A 228 14.00 34.51 -15.01
C THR A 228 13.88 32.98 -14.93
N ASP A 229 12.77 32.44 -15.45
CA ASP A 229 12.41 31.02 -15.55
C ASP A 229 12.86 30.35 -16.87
N ASP A 230 13.67 31.04 -17.67
CA ASP A 230 14.12 30.63 -19.01
C ASP A 230 15.61 30.21 -19.06
N ASN A 231 16.22 29.86 -17.93
CA ASN A 231 17.65 29.59 -17.83
C ASN A 231 17.96 28.08 -17.84
N ASP A 232 17.56 27.37 -18.90
CA ASP A 232 17.71 25.92 -18.99
C ASP A 232 19.20 25.51 -19.12
N GLY A 233 19.58 24.34 -18.60
CA GLY A 233 20.94 23.83 -18.77
C GLY A 233 21.19 23.40 -20.21
N ILE A 234 20.39 22.44 -20.68
CA ILE A 234 20.41 21.95 -22.06
C ILE A 234 18.99 22.02 -22.63
N GLU A 235 18.78 22.72 -23.75
CA GLU A 235 17.46 22.90 -24.37
C GLU A 235 17.46 22.48 -25.84
N SER A 236 16.61 21.52 -26.20
CA SER A 236 16.34 21.12 -27.59
C SER A 236 14.89 21.42 -27.92
N THR A 237 14.67 22.39 -28.81
CA THR A 237 13.34 22.92 -29.09
C THR A 237 13.03 22.94 -30.58
N THR A 238 11.82 22.51 -30.93
CA THR A 238 11.22 22.75 -32.24
C THR A 238 9.90 23.53 -32.11
N HIS A 239 9.66 24.53 -32.95
CA HIS A 239 8.47 25.39 -32.82
C HIS A 239 7.27 24.99 -33.69
N ASN A 240 7.50 24.29 -34.81
CA ASN A 240 6.45 23.93 -35.76
C ASN A 240 6.34 22.40 -35.97
N GLY A 241 6.42 21.63 -34.87
CA GLY A 241 6.19 20.17 -34.86
C GLY A 241 7.32 19.29 -35.38
N GLY A 242 8.53 19.82 -35.55
CA GLY A 242 9.71 19.01 -35.86
C GLY A 242 10.09 18.06 -34.72
N ALA A 243 10.79 16.97 -35.02
CA ALA A 243 11.29 16.08 -33.97
C ALA A 243 12.39 16.77 -33.13
N SER A 244 12.41 16.50 -31.82
CA SER A 244 13.42 17.02 -30.90
C SER A 244 14.11 15.85 -30.20
N THR A 245 15.44 15.74 -30.34
CA THR A 245 16.21 14.59 -29.88
C THR A 245 17.46 15.02 -29.11
N ILE A 246 17.65 14.44 -27.92
CA ILE A 246 18.91 14.51 -27.17
C ILE A 246 19.43 13.09 -26.93
N ASN A 247 20.62 12.80 -27.44
CA ASN A 247 21.33 11.55 -27.23
C ASN A 247 22.61 11.78 -26.41
N MET A 248 22.59 11.29 -25.17
CA MET A 248 23.61 11.44 -24.14
C MET A 248 23.92 10.12 -23.43
N ALA A 249 23.63 8.96 -24.05
CA ALA A 249 23.84 7.66 -23.41
C ALA A 249 25.30 7.37 -23.06
N GLN A 250 26.23 7.96 -23.82
CA GLN A 250 27.68 7.82 -23.63
C GLN A 250 28.33 9.09 -23.07
N ALA A 251 27.52 10.00 -22.51
CA ALA A 251 27.99 11.18 -21.82
C ALA A 251 28.17 10.90 -20.32
N SER A 252 29.10 11.63 -19.72
CA SER A 252 29.32 11.70 -18.27
C SER A 252 29.56 13.15 -17.86
N GLY A 253 29.33 13.48 -16.59
CA GLY A 253 29.55 14.83 -16.07
C GLY A 253 28.32 15.40 -15.37
N VAL A 254 28.28 16.73 -15.23
CA VAL A 254 27.30 17.40 -14.39
C VAL A 254 26.56 18.50 -15.15
N VAL A 255 25.24 18.51 -15.05
CA VAL A 255 24.39 19.66 -15.40
C VAL A 255 23.94 20.31 -14.09
N SER A 256 24.39 21.53 -13.83
CA SER A 256 24.04 22.29 -12.63
C SER A 256 23.30 23.54 -13.03
N VAL A 257 22.03 23.64 -12.63
CA VAL A 257 21.15 24.74 -13.02
C VAL A 257 20.55 25.37 -11.77
N LYS A 258 20.63 26.69 -11.70
CA LYS A 258 19.81 27.49 -10.80
C LYS A 258 18.70 28.08 -11.65
N GLY A 259 17.43 27.84 -11.29
CA GLY A 259 16.23 28.27 -12.04
C GLY A 259 16.14 27.77 -13.49
N GLY A 260 14.94 27.50 -14.00
CA GLY A 260 14.78 26.79 -15.27
C GLY A 260 14.96 25.27 -15.10
N ASN A 261 15.05 24.53 -16.20
CA ASN A 261 15.17 23.07 -16.22
C ASN A 261 16.63 22.64 -16.34
N GLY A 262 16.97 21.47 -15.79
CA GLY A 262 18.26 20.85 -16.07
C GLY A 262 18.40 20.54 -17.55
N ILE A 263 17.43 19.80 -18.09
CA ILE A 263 17.31 19.48 -19.52
C ILE A 263 15.87 19.71 -19.96
N LEU A 264 15.67 20.50 -21.03
CA LEU A 264 14.39 20.70 -21.71
C LEU A 264 14.44 20.06 -23.10
N ILE A 265 13.45 19.22 -23.41
CA ILE A 265 13.22 18.69 -24.77
C ILE A 265 11.76 18.93 -25.13
N ASP A 266 11.49 19.85 -26.03
CA ASP A 266 10.12 20.20 -26.39
C ASP A 266 9.88 20.30 -27.89
N SER A 267 8.61 20.11 -28.24
CA SER A 267 8.10 20.32 -29.59
C SER A 267 6.75 21.01 -29.54
N LEU A 268 6.71 22.21 -30.12
CA LEU A 268 5.57 23.13 -30.01
C LEU A 268 4.68 23.08 -31.27
N ALA A 269 3.58 23.83 -31.22
CA ALA A 269 2.57 23.92 -32.27
C ALA A 269 1.98 22.56 -32.68
N SER A 270 2.31 22.06 -33.88
CA SER A 270 1.76 20.81 -34.43
C SER A 270 2.23 19.54 -33.71
N GLY A 271 3.22 19.64 -32.82
CA GLY A 271 3.68 18.55 -31.97
C GLY A 271 4.49 17.49 -32.72
N GLY A 272 5.79 17.43 -32.45
CA GLY A 272 6.71 16.44 -32.98
C GLY A 272 7.06 15.35 -31.97
N ASN A 273 7.75 14.31 -32.46
CA ASN A 273 8.28 13.25 -31.62
C ASN A 273 9.48 13.74 -30.80
N ILE A 274 9.49 13.40 -29.52
CA ILE A 274 10.55 13.71 -28.56
C ILE A 274 11.27 12.42 -28.19
N SER A 275 12.60 12.46 -28.25
CA SER A 275 13.47 11.37 -27.83
C SER A 275 14.57 11.90 -26.90
N GLY A 276 14.62 11.39 -25.68
CA GLY A 276 15.68 11.67 -24.73
C GLY A 276 16.36 10.38 -24.31
N ASN A 277 17.68 10.29 -24.49
CA ASN A 277 18.48 9.15 -24.02
C ASN A 277 19.65 9.66 -23.16
N ILE A 278 19.46 9.75 -21.84
CA ILE A 278 20.44 10.33 -20.91
C ILE A 278 21.14 9.22 -20.12
N GLY A 279 22.45 9.06 -20.30
CA GLY A 279 23.21 7.97 -19.68
C GLY A 279 23.39 8.11 -18.16
N SER A 280 23.77 7.01 -17.51
CA SER A 280 24.03 6.97 -16.06
C SER A 280 25.31 7.65 -15.61
N GLY A 281 26.17 8.05 -16.55
CA GLY A 281 27.34 8.89 -16.27
C GLY A 281 26.99 10.34 -15.92
N MET A 282 25.74 10.78 -16.14
CA MET A 282 25.30 12.14 -15.90
C MET A 282 24.74 12.34 -14.49
N THR A 283 25.03 13.49 -13.89
CA THR A 283 24.33 14.02 -12.71
C THR A 283 23.66 15.34 -13.07
N ILE A 284 22.39 15.50 -12.70
CA ILE A 284 21.61 16.71 -12.92
C ILE A 284 21.25 17.29 -11.55
N ASN A 285 21.71 18.51 -11.28
CA ASN A 285 21.42 19.24 -10.05
C ASN A 285 20.60 20.49 -10.42
N LEU A 286 19.38 20.59 -9.90
CA LEU A 286 18.50 21.73 -10.08
C LEU A 286 18.20 22.40 -8.74
N ASP A 287 18.54 23.67 -8.64
CA ASP A 287 18.12 24.53 -7.53
C ASP A 287 17.02 25.51 -7.98
N ASN A 288 15.79 25.22 -7.56
CA ASN A 288 14.59 26.01 -7.76
C ASN A 288 14.20 26.83 -6.51
N THR A 289 15.13 27.09 -5.58
CA THR A 289 14.84 27.89 -4.37
C THR A 289 14.87 29.40 -4.61
N ILE A 290 15.28 29.84 -5.80
CA ILE A 290 15.48 31.26 -6.08
C ILE A 290 14.14 32.01 -6.31
N ALA A 291 14.02 33.19 -5.71
CA ALA A 291 12.84 34.05 -5.82
C ALA A 291 12.58 34.48 -7.28
N GLY A 292 11.35 34.29 -7.76
CA GLY A 292 10.95 34.65 -9.13
C GLY A 292 11.08 33.50 -10.15
N ALA A 293 11.87 32.46 -9.84
CA ALA A 293 11.89 31.21 -10.62
C ALA A 293 10.67 30.31 -10.35
N ASN A 294 9.86 30.68 -9.34
CA ASN A 294 8.73 29.93 -8.81
C ASN A 294 7.39 30.58 -9.15
N ASN A 295 6.82 30.29 -10.33
CA ASN A 295 5.42 30.64 -10.59
C ASN A 295 4.56 29.38 -10.77
N ALA A 296 3.29 29.44 -10.37
CA ALA A 296 2.36 28.31 -10.40
C ALA A 296 2.06 27.78 -11.82
N LEU A 297 2.51 28.49 -12.86
CA LEU A 297 2.24 28.19 -14.27
C LEU A 297 3.41 27.47 -14.96
N ASN A 298 4.64 27.62 -14.46
CA ASN A 298 5.88 27.09 -15.07
C ASN A 298 6.73 26.33 -14.02
N PRO A 299 6.49 25.02 -13.81
CA PRO A 299 7.33 24.21 -12.95
C PRO A 299 8.69 23.93 -13.61
N ASN A 300 9.75 23.89 -12.80
CA ASN A 300 11.09 23.56 -13.24
C ASN A 300 11.39 22.09 -12.92
N SER A 301 12.12 21.39 -13.78
CA SER A 301 12.43 19.97 -13.57
C SER A 301 13.87 19.63 -13.91
N GLY A 302 14.40 18.57 -13.29
CA GLY A 302 15.70 18.02 -13.67
C GLY A 302 15.70 17.68 -15.16
N ILE A 303 14.68 16.95 -15.61
CA ILE A 303 14.39 16.73 -17.04
C ILE A 303 12.93 17.08 -17.31
N TYR A 304 12.67 17.98 -18.26
CA TYR A 304 11.32 18.30 -18.73
C TYR A 304 11.19 17.94 -20.21
N THR A 305 10.16 17.16 -20.54
CA THR A 305 9.78 16.84 -21.92
C THR A 305 8.34 17.25 -22.20
N PHE A 306 8.10 17.93 -23.32
CA PHE A 306 6.78 18.48 -23.62
C PHE A 306 6.43 18.54 -25.11
N THR A 307 5.30 17.97 -25.49
CA THR A 307 4.74 18.12 -26.86
C THR A 307 3.33 18.70 -26.85
N GLN A 308 3.11 19.77 -27.62
CA GLN A 308 1.86 20.55 -27.60
C GLN A 308 0.68 19.88 -28.33
N ALA A 309 0.92 18.83 -29.12
CA ALA A 309 -0.12 18.18 -29.93
C ALA A 309 0.16 16.68 -30.13
N THR A 310 0.01 16.15 -31.36
CA THR A 310 0.13 14.71 -31.69
C THR A 310 1.59 14.30 -31.86
N GLY A 311 2.36 14.31 -30.77
CA GLY A 311 3.74 13.83 -30.74
C GLY A 311 3.94 12.76 -29.66
N THR A 312 4.85 11.81 -29.91
CA THR A 312 5.24 10.83 -28.88
C THR A 312 6.39 11.34 -28.03
N ILE A 313 6.46 10.95 -26.76
CA ILE A 313 7.61 11.17 -25.89
C ILE A 313 8.21 9.81 -25.54
N ASN A 314 9.49 9.62 -25.86
CA ASN A 314 10.29 8.48 -25.43
C ASN A 314 11.50 9.01 -24.65
N LEU A 315 11.46 8.88 -23.32
CA LEU A 315 12.55 9.30 -22.44
C LEU A 315 13.14 8.08 -21.74
N THR A 316 14.43 7.83 -21.94
CA THR A 316 15.22 6.88 -21.16
C THR A 316 16.32 7.63 -20.44
N THR A 317 16.41 7.48 -19.12
CA THR A 317 17.45 8.11 -18.32
C THR A 317 18.02 7.16 -17.27
N GLY A 318 19.34 7.19 -17.12
CA GLY A 318 20.07 6.62 -15.99
C GLY A 318 20.72 7.66 -15.10
N ALA A 319 20.53 8.95 -15.38
CA ALA A 319 21.17 10.03 -14.66
C ALA A 319 20.75 10.07 -13.19
N ALA A 320 21.70 10.43 -12.31
CA ALA A 320 21.34 10.85 -10.95
C ALA A 320 20.73 12.25 -11.01
N ILE A 321 19.53 12.44 -10.45
CA ILE A 321 18.79 13.71 -10.50
C ILE A 321 18.52 14.20 -9.09
N ASN A 322 19.02 15.39 -8.76
CA ASN A 322 18.77 16.05 -7.48
C ASN A 322 18.07 17.38 -7.74
N THR A 323 16.89 17.57 -7.15
CA THR A 323 16.14 18.83 -7.27
C THR A 323 15.76 19.39 -5.90
N THR A 324 15.89 20.70 -5.75
CA THR A 324 15.52 21.42 -4.53
C THR A 324 14.65 22.62 -4.83
N GLY A 325 13.67 22.90 -3.97
CA GLY A 325 12.72 24.01 -4.12
C GLY A 325 11.33 23.54 -4.47
N ASN A 326 10.34 24.41 -4.33
CA ASN A 326 8.95 24.04 -4.58
C ASN A 326 8.72 23.76 -6.07
N ARG A 327 7.90 22.76 -6.38
CA ARG A 327 7.54 22.37 -7.75
C ARG A 327 8.79 22.05 -8.61
N ALA A 328 9.79 21.44 -7.98
CA ALA A 328 11.04 21.04 -8.62
C ALA A 328 11.02 19.52 -8.86
N ASP A 329 10.38 19.07 -9.94
CA ASP A 329 10.26 17.63 -10.21
C ASP A 329 11.58 17.04 -10.70
N GLY A 330 11.86 15.77 -10.40
CA GLY A 330 13.01 15.08 -10.96
C GLY A 330 12.86 14.93 -12.49
N ILE A 331 11.79 14.27 -12.90
CA ILE A 331 11.40 14.11 -14.31
C ILE A 331 9.97 14.61 -14.49
N ARG A 332 9.72 15.36 -15.55
CA ARG A 332 8.40 15.77 -15.98
C ARG A 332 8.21 15.46 -17.47
N ALA A 333 7.18 14.70 -17.83
CA ALA A 333 6.89 14.33 -19.22
C ALA A 333 5.42 14.54 -19.56
N VAL A 334 5.13 15.43 -20.50
CA VAL A 334 3.75 15.87 -20.79
C VAL A 334 3.46 15.87 -22.29
N ALA A 335 2.40 15.16 -22.71
CA ALA A 335 1.93 15.16 -24.09
C ALA A 335 0.43 15.48 -24.18
N VAL A 336 0.03 16.31 -25.16
CA VAL A 336 -1.39 16.72 -25.30
C VAL A 336 -2.26 15.68 -26.00
N ARG A 337 -1.69 14.68 -26.69
CA ARG A 337 -2.43 13.60 -27.39
C ARG A 337 -1.64 12.32 -27.63
N GLY A 338 -0.31 12.39 -27.64
CA GLY A 338 0.53 11.23 -27.98
C GLY A 338 0.92 10.39 -26.78
N GLN A 339 1.50 9.24 -27.10
CA GLN A 339 2.03 8.31 -26.10
C GLN A 339 3.21 8.95 -25.34
N VAL A 340 3.28 8.66 -24.04
CA VAL A 340 4.45 8.99 -23.22
C VAL A 340 5.05 7.71 -22.65
N SER A 341 6.32 7.47 -22.92
CA SER A 341 7.12 6.38 -22.37
C SER A 341 8.31 6.95 -21.61
N VAL A 342 8.39 6.69 -20.31
CA VAL A 342 9.51 7.10 -19.45
C VAL A 342 10.14 5.86 -18.83
N THR A 343 11.45 5.68 -19.03
CA THR A 343 12.25 4.65 -18.37
C THR A 343 13.33 5.31 -17.53
N ASN A 344 13.26 5.14 -16.21
CA ASN A 344 14.25 5.63 -15.26
C ASN A 344 15.02 4.47 -14.62
N THR A 345 16.35 4.55 -14.68
CA THR A 345 17.29 3.64 -14.00
C THR A 345 18.18 4.37 -12.99
N GLY A 346 18.19 5.71 -13.01
CA GLY A 346 19.00 6.54 -12.14
C GLY A 346 18.31 6.91 -10.83
N ALA A 347 19.10 7.28 -9.81
CA ALA A 347 18.55 7.74 -8.54
C ALA A 347 17.94 9.15 -8.69
N ILE A 348 16.77 9.37 -8.10
CA ILE A 348 16.08 10.67 -8.07
C ILE A 348 15.87 11.09 -6.62
N ALA A 349 16.31 12.30 -6.27
CA ALA A 349 16.06 12.92 -4.97
C ALA A 349 15.42 14.31 -5.17
N THR A 350 14.23 14.51 -4.61
CA THR A 350 13.53 15.80 -4.68
C THR A 350 13.20 16.34 -3.29
N THR A 351 13.33 17.66 -3.12
CA THR A 351 13.03 18.35 -1.87
C THR A 351 12.24 19.64 -2.15
N GLY A 352 11.11 19.83 -1.46
CA GLY A 352 10.24 21.00 -1.60
C GLY A 352 8.78 20.63 -1.86
N THR A 353 7.85 21.54 -1.59
CA THR A 353 6.41 21.28 -1.76
C THR A 353 6.06 21.04 -3.23
N ASN A 354 5.22 20.03 -3.48
CA ASN A 354 4.76 19.61 -4.81
C ASN A 354 5.92 19.23 -5.76
N SER A 355 6.98 18.62 -5.23
CA SER A 355 8.19 18.24 -5.98
C SER A 355 8.26 16.73 -6.12
N ARG A 356 7.80 16.22 -7.25
CA ARG A 356 7.63 14.79 -7.49
C ARG A 356 8.91 14.17 -8.03
N GLY A 357 9.12 12.88 -7.77
CA GLY A 357 10.22 12.15 -8.39
C GLY A 357 10.04 12.11 -9.91
N ILE A 358 8.89 11.60 -10.34
CA ILE A 358 8.49 11.51 -11.75
C ILE A 358 7.03 11.98 -11.89
N GLU A 359 6.79 13.02 -12.70
CA GLU A 359 5.46 13.40 -13.18
C GLU A 359 5.31 13.02 -14.66
N ILE A 360 4.24 12.29 -14.99
CA ILE A 360 3.85 11.99 -16.37
C ILE A 360 2.40 12.39 -16.57
N ALA A 361 2.11 13.10 -17.66
CA ALA A 361 0.74 13.49 -17.96
C ALA A 361 0.41 13.37 -19.45
N THR A 362 -0.79 12.87 -19.75
CA THR A 362 -1.45 13.05 -21.04
C THR A 362 -2.79 13.75 -20.85
N THR A 363 -2.95 14.90 -21.53
CA THR A 363 -4.21 15.65 -21.50
C THR A 363 -5.09 15.26 -22.69
N ALA A 364 -6.41 15.45 -22.59
CA ALA A 364 -7.25 15.47 -23.80
C ALA A 364 -7.07 16.81 -24.53
N GLY A 365 -7.03 16.77 -25.86
CA GLY A 365 -7.04 17.97 -26.69
C GLY A 365 -8.46 18.35 -27.14
N PRO A 366 -8.66 19.52 -27.77
CA PRO A 366 -9.96 19.94 -28.31
C PRO A 366 -10.57 18.95 -29.33
N ASN A 367 -9.75 18.04 -29.88
CA ASN A 367 -10.08 17.17 -31.01
C ASN A 367 -9.79 15.67 -30.74
N GLY A 368 -9.71 15.23 -29.47
CA GLY A 368 -9.61 13.79 -29.17
C GLY A 368 -8.93 13.40 -27.86
N PRO A 369 -8.93 12.09 -27.54
CA PRO A 369 -8.51 11.56 -26.25
C PRO A 369 -7.01 11.70 -25.97
N GLY A 370 -6.64 11.68 -24.68
CA GLY A 370 -5.24 11.60 -24.23
C GLY A 370 -4.56 10.27 -24.61
N GLY A 371 -3.25 10.30 -24.87
CA GLY A 371 -2.47 9.11 -25.26
C GLY A 371 -2.10 8.18 -24.10
N PRO A 372 -1.66 6.94 -24.37
CA PRO A 372 -1.26 5.99 -23.33
C PRO A 372 0.05 6.41 -22.64
N ILE A 373 0.19 6.02 -21.37
CA ILE A 373 1.38 6.25 -20.54
C ILE A 373 2.02 4.92 -20.17
N THR A 374 3.32 4.80 -20.37
CA THR A 374 4.17 3.73 -19.84
C THR A 374 5.28 4.33 -18.98
N ALA A 375 5.37 3.93 -17.72
CA ALA A 375 6.42 4.35 -16.79
C ALA A 375 7.16 3.14 -16.22
N ASN A 376 8.46 3.02 -16.52
CA ASN A 376 9.32 1.97 -15.97
C ASN A 376 10.35 2.61 -15.05
N ASN A 377 10.30 2.30 -13.75
CA ASN A 377 11.27 2.79 -12.79
C ASN A 377 12.03 1.63 -12.14
N SER A 378 13.35 1.67 -12.22
CA SER A 378 14.26 0.77 -11.48
C SER A 378 15.25 1.53 -10.58
N GLY A 379 15.36 2.85 -10.77
CA GLY A 379 16.16 3.72 -9.90
C GLY A 379 15.47 4.01 -8.57
N ALA A 380 16.26 4.28 -7.53
CA ALA A 380 15.71 4.70 -6.24
C ALA A 380 15.12 6.11 -6.35
N ILE A 381 13.92 6.33 -5.79
CA ILE A 381 13.26 7.64 -5.74
C ILE A 381 13.08 8.03 -4.27
N THR A 382 13.56 9.21 -3.90
CA THR A 382 13.29 9.82 -2.60
C THR A 382 12.67 11.19 -2.79
N THR A 383 11.51 11.43 -2.21
CA THR A 383 10.84 12.74 -2.25
C THR A 383 10.54 13.24 -0.84
N SER A 384 10.67 14.55 -0.64
CA SER A 384 10.35 15.19 0.63
C SER A 384 9.69 16.54 0.41
N GLY A 385 8.57 16.76 1.07
CA GLY A 385 7.76 17.97 0.92
C GLY A 385 6.28 17.62 0.91
N LEU A 386 5.41 18.60 1.14
CA LEU A 386 3.98 18.41 1.04
C LEU A 386 3.61 18.00 -0.40
N THR A 387 2.62 17.12 -0.58
CA THR A 387 2.05 16.70 -1.88
C THR A 387 3.11 16.26 -2.91
N SER A 388 4.17 15.59 -2.47
CA SER A 388 5.37 15.29 -3.28
C SER A 388 5.47 13.79 -3.55
N SER A 389 4.65 13.29 -4.47
CA SER A 389 4.60 11.86 -4.79
C SER A 389 5.89 11.34 -5.44
N GLY A 390 6.21 10.06 -5.23
CA GLY A 390 7.36 9.42 -5.87
C GLY A 390 7.17 9.34 -7.39
N ILE A 391 6.07 8.72 -7.81
CA ILE A 391 5.60 8.73 -9.20
C ILE A 391 4.17 9.23 -9.23
N LEU A 392 3.90 10.26 -10.03
CA LEU A 392 2.57 10.75 -10.36
C LEU A 392 2.35 10.58 -11.87
N ALA A 393 1.42 9.73 -12.26
CA ALA A 393 1.02 9.57 -13.64
C ALA A 393 -0.49 9.84 -13.80
N THR A 394 -0.83 10.73 -14.73
CA THR A 394 -2.21 11.12 -15.02
C THR A 394 -2.50 11.01 -16.51
N SER A 395 -3.44 10.16 -16.90
CA SER A 395 -3.94 10.10 -18.28
C SER A 395 -5.38 10.57 -18.35
N THR A 396 -5.77 11.29 -19.39
CA THR A 396 -7.18 11.66 -19.55
C THR A 396 -8.00 10.48 -20.04
N ASP A 397 -7.52 9.75 -21.06
CA ASP A 397 -8.25 8.66 -21.72
C ASP A 397 -7.39 7.42 -22.04
N GLY A 398 -6.08 7.60 -22.23
CA GLY A 398 -5.18 6.51 -22.57
C GLY A 398 -4.92 5.58 -21.40
N ASN A 399 -4.60 4.32 -21.71
CA ASN A 399 -4.16 3.36 -20.72
C ASN A 399 -2.87 3.80 -20.03
N LEU A 400 -2.80 3.60 -18.72
CA LEU A 400 -1.67 3.92 -17.88
C LEU A 400 -1.08 2.63 -17.33
N SER A 401 0.22 2.44 -17.53
CA SER A 401 0.98 1.30 -17.02
C SER A 401 2.23 1.79 -16.29
N ILE A 402 2.38 1.42 -15.03
CA ILE A 402 3.57 1.71 -14.21
C ILE A 402 4.17 0.39 -13.75
N THR A 403 5.46 0.19 -14.01
CA THR A 403 6.26 -0.91 -13.46
C THR A 403 7.39 -0.34 -12.61
N ASN A 404 7.43 -0.70 -11.33
CA ASN A 404 8.43 -0.22 -10.38
C ASN A 404 9.25 -1.34 -9.74
N SER A 405 10.55 -1.38 -10.01
CA SER A 405 11.55 -2.25 -9.35
C SER A 405 12.60 -1.47 -8.54
N GLY A 406 12.50 -0.13 -8.47
CA GLY A 406 13.32 0.72 -7.62
C GLY A 406 12.64 1.05 -6.29
N ALA A 407 13.41 1.23 -5.22
CA ALA A 407 12.85 1.65 -3.93
C ALA A 407 12.28 3.08 -4.02
N ILE A 408 11.08 3.30 -3.50
CA ILE A 408 10.44 4.61 -3.43
C ILE A 408 10.23 4.99 -1.96
N ASN A 409 10.78 6.13 -1.53
CA ASN A 409 10.56 6.68 -0.20
C ASN A 409 9.99 8.09 -0.32
N THR A 410 8.79 8.32 0.22
CA THR A 410 8.15 9.63 0.18
C THR A 410 7.83 10.10 1.59
N SER A 411 8.02 11.40 1.81
CA SER A 411 7.79 12.06 3.10
C SER A 411 7.08 13.40 2.90
N GLY A 412 6.32 13.82 3.92
CA GLY A 412 5.44 14.98 3.86
C GLY A 412 3.98 14.61 3.62
N GLN A 413 3.07 15.46 4.08
CA GLN A 413 1.62 15.20 4.00
C GLN A 413 1.17 15.01 2.56
N GLN A 414 0.29 14.02 2.32
CA GLN A 414 -0.26 13.66 1.00
C GLN A 414 0.81 13.32 -0.05
N SER A 415 1.99 12.85 0.37
CA SER A 415 3.07 12.43 -0.53
C SER A 415 2.97 10.93 -0.80
N HIS A 416 2.18 10.56 -1.82
CA HIS A 416 1.96 9.15 -2.19
C HIS A 416 3.22 8.50 -2.77
N GLY A 417 3.38 7.18 -2.61
CA GLY A 417 4.48 6.46 -3.25
C GLY A 417 4.32 6.47 -4.78
N ILE A 418 3.23 5.86 -5.24
CA ILE A 418 2.78 5.89 -6.64
C ILE A 418 1.33 6.39 -6.68
N GLN A 419 1.05 7.36 -7.55
CA GLN A 419 -0.29 7.82 -7.86
C GLN A 419 -0.54 7.68 -9.36
N ALA A 420 -1.49 6.80 -9.71
CA ALA A 420 -1.83 6.39 -11.05
C ALA A 420 -3.31 6.66 -11.33
N THR A 421 -3.61 7.74 -12.02
CA THR A 421 -4.98 8.20 -12.24
C THR A 421 -5.31 8.29 -13.72
N THR A 422 -6.44 7.73 -14.14
CA THR A 422 -7.04 8.02 -15.44
C THR A 422 -8.44 8.62 -15.29
N ALA A 423 -8.73 9.70 -16.02
CA ALA A 423 -9.95 10.48 -15.81
C ALA A 423 -11.21 9.86 -16.47
N ASN A 424 -11.06 9.27 -17.67
CA ASN A 424 -12.17 8.74 -18.47
C ASN A 424 -12.02 7.22 -18.68
N ALA A 425 -12.02 6.75 -19.93
CA ALA A 425 -12.06 5.32 -20.29
C ALA A 425 -10.72 4.56 -20.12
N GLY A 426 -9.63 5.25 -19.76
CA GLY A 426 -8.31 4.63 -19.63
C GLY A 426 -8.25 3.61 -18.48
N THR A 427 -7.45 2.56 -18.64
CA THR A 427 -7.16 1.62 -17.55
C THR A 427 -5.95 2.09 -16.73
N SER A 428 -5.91 1.76 -15.43
CA SER A 428 -4.78 2.04 -14.55
C SER A 428 -4.13 0.73 -14.08
N THR A 429 -2.92 0.44 -14.52
CA THR A 429 -2.15 -0.75 -14.12
C THR A 429 -0.87 -0.34 -13.40
N VAL A 430 -0.66 -0.86 -12.19
CA VAL A 430 0.55 -0.64 -11.40
C VAL A 430 1.13 -1.98 -10.94
N SER A 431 2.40 -2.24 -11.23
CA SER A 431 3.15 -3.38 -10.67
C SER A 431 4.36 -2.90 -9.90
N THR A 432 4.66 -3.53 -8.76
CA THR A 432 5.93 -3.26 -8.06
C THR A 432 6.57 -4.48 -7.43
N ALA A 433 7.88 -4.62 -7.65
CA ALA A 433 8.74 -5.64 -7.04
C ALA A 433 9.70 -5.08 -5.98
N ALA A 434 9.55 -3.81 -5.61
CA ALA A 434 10.42 -3.12 -4.67
C ALA A 434 9.66 -2.52 -3.48
N ALA A 435 10.40 -2.00 -2.51
CA ALA A 435 9.82 -1.30 -1.36
C ALA A 435 9.29 0.08 -1.76
N ILE A 436 8.04 0.36 -1.39
CA ILE A 436 7.38 1.67 -1.47
C ILE A 436 6.99 2.07 -0.05
N ASN A 437 7.63 3.13 0.48
CA ASN A 437 7.41 3.64 1.82
C ASN A 437 6.88 5.08 1.75
N ALA A 438 5.56 5.24 1.83
CA ALA A 438 4.90 6.54 1.80
C ALA A 438 4.51 7.00 3.21
N ARG A 439 5.48 7.50 3.99
CA ARG A 439 5.33 7.65 5.45
C ARG A 439 4.59 8.91 5.89
N GLY A 440 4.26 9.83 5.00
CA GLY A 440 3.65 11.10 5.37
C GLY A 440 2.21 10.98 5.88
N LEU A 441 1.73 12.00 6.58
CA LEU A 441 0.31 12.14 6.95
C LEU A 441 -0.58 11.98 5.71
N GLN A 442 -1.67 11.20 5.78
CA GLN A 442 -2.62 11.00 4.66
C GLN A 442 -1.97 10.45 3.38
N SER A 443 -0.81 9.80 3.48
CA SER A 443 -0.11 9.27 2.31
C SER A 443 -0.53 7.83 2.05
N VAL A 444 -0.52 7.48 0.76
CA VAL A 444 -0.87 6.13 0.28
C VAL A 444 0.34 5.54 -0.41
N GLY A 445 0.64 4.26 -0.16
CA GLY A 445 1.73 3.56 -0.85
C GLY A 445 1.48 3.53 -2.36
N ILE A 446 0.36 2.95 -2.78
CA ILE A 446 -0.12 2.95 -4.17
C ILE A 446 -1.56 3.47 -4.23
N TYR A 447 -1.78 4.58 -4.94
CA TYR A 447 -3.10 5.11 -5.29
C TYR A 447 -3.37 4.79 -6.78
N ALA A 448 -4.37 3.98 -7.09
CA ALA A 448 -4.73 3.60 -8.45
C ALA A 448 -6.21 3.85 -8.74
N LEU A 449 -6.50 4.67 -9.75
CA LEU A 449 -7.85 4.99 -10.20
C LEU A 449 -7.91 4.98 -11.73
N GLY A 450 -8.86 4.27 -12.32
CA GLY A 450 -9.14 4.33 -13.75
C GLY A 450 -10.50 3.75 -14.13
N SER A 451 -10.77 3.51 -15.42
CA SER A 451 -12.01 2.83 -15.84
C SER A 451 -12.07 1.41 -15.32
N THR A 452 -10.94 0.71 -15.39
CA THR A 452 -10.59 -0.45 -14.56
C THR A 452 -9.24 -0.17 -13.91
N SER A 453 -8.99 -0.81 -12.77
CA SER A 453 -7.71 -0.68 -12.06
C SER A 453 -7.15 -2.04 -11.69
N SER A 454 -5.85 -2.22 -11.92
CA SER A 454 -5.10 -3.40 -11.53
C SER A 454 -3.85 -3.00 -10.77
N VAL A 455 -3.69 -3.53 -9.55
CA VAL A 455 -2.49 -3.35 -8.74
C VAL A 455 -1.88 -4.72 -8.46
N THR A 456 -0.59 -4.87 -8.75
CA THR A 456 0.18 -6.07 -8.42
C THR A 456 1.36 -5.70 -7.53
N VAL A 457 1.41 -6.27 -6.34
CA VAL A 457 2.61 -6.26 -5.48
C VAL A 457 3.32 -7.58 -5.72
N ASP A 458 4.41 -7.56 -6.48
CA ASP A 458 5.16 -8.75 -6.87
C ASP A 458 5.88 -9.37 -5.67
N ALA A 459 6.35 -10.61 -5.83
CA ALA A 459 7.15 -11.29 -4.81
C ALA A 459 8.40 -10.46 -4.48
N GLY A 460 8.65 -10.21 -3.19
CA GLY A 460 9.71 -9.31 -2.72
C GLY A 460 9.32 -7.82 -2.68
N GLY A 461 8.20 -7.44 -3.28
CA GLY A 461 7.62 -6.11 -3.15
C GLY A 461 7.05 -5.87 -1.74
N SER A 462 7.15 -4.62 -1.27
CA SER A 462 6.60 -4.19 0.02
C SER A 462 5.98 -2.82 -0.12
N VAL A 463 4.70 -2.68 0.20
CA VAL A 463 3.97 -1.41 0.10
C VAL A 463 3.52 -0.97 1.49
N SER A 464 3.98 0.20 1.92
CA SER A 464 3.57 0.83 3.18
C SER A 464 2.99 2.22 2.93
N GLY A 465 1.76 2.42 3.40
CA GLY A 465 1.12 3.73 3.52
C GLY A 465 1.55 4.53 4.74
N GLY A 466 1.02 5.76 4.80
CA GLY A 466 1.35 6.76 5.81
C GLY A 466 0.56 6.62 7.10
N TRP A 467 0.73 7.60 7.98
CA TRP A 467 0.03 7.70 9.26
C TRP A 467 -1.19 8.63 9.16
N GLU A 468 -2.09 8.53 10.13
CA GLU A 468 -3.20 9.49 10.29
C GLU A 468 -3.67 9.57 11.75
N PRO A 469 -3.97 10.76 12.29
CA PRO A 469 -4.46 10.93 13.65
C PRO A 469 -5.94 10.52 13.76
N SER A 470 -6.72 10.74 12.71
CA SER A 470 -8.16 10.48 12.64
C SER A 470 -8.61 10.18 11.20
N SER A 471 -9.85 9.70 11.04
CA SER A 471 -10.43 9.36 9.74
C SER A 471 -10.67 10.60 8.86
N VAL A 472 -9.78 10.81 7.91
CA VAL A 472 -9.79 11.89 6.92
C VAL A 472 -9.88 11.30 5.51
N SER A 473 -10.31 12.09 4.51
CA SER A 473 -10.54 11.61 3.13
C SER A 473 -9.60 12.28 2.12
N PRO A 474 -8.96 11.54 1.19
CA PRO A 474 -8.84 10.08 1.21
C PRO A 474 -7.95 9.65 2.39
N PRO A 475 -8.19 8.47 2.98
CA PRO A 475 -7.43 8.03 4.13
C PRO A 475 -6.03 7.54 3.72
N SER A 476 -5.10 7.57 4.65
CA SER A 476 -3.81 6.89 4.49
C SER A 476 -4.04 5.38 4.38
N ALA A 477 -3.35 4.71 3.46
CA ALA A 477 -3.50 3.28 3.19
C ALA A 477 -2.24 2.69 2.54
N GLY A 478 -2.03 1.39 2.65
CA GLY A 478 -1.02 0.69 1.85
C GLY A 478 -1.33 0.81 0.37
N VAL A 479 -2.48 0.26 -0.03
CA VAL A 479 -3.04 0.39 -1.37
C VAL A 479 -4.41 1.05 -1.29
N ALA A 480 -4.62 2.09 -2.10
CA ALA A 480 -5.93 2.65 -2.38
C ALA A 480 -6.28 2.41 -3.84
N ILE A 481 -7.37 1.67 -4.11
CA ILE A 481 -7.76 1.26 -5.46
C ILE A 481 -9.20 1.67 -5.76
N GLY A 482 -9.45 2.20 -6.95
CA GLY A 482 -10.76 2.67 -7.37
C GLY A 482 -11.02 2.48 -8.84
N SER A 483 -12.27 2.67 -9.23
CA SER A 483 -12.70 2.62 -10.63
C SER A 483 -13.79 3.63 -10.93
N THR A 484 -13.90 4.09 -12.17
CA THR A 484 -15.03 4.94 -12.63
C THR A 484 -16.20 4.14 -13.18
N GLY A 485 -16.14 2.81 -13.14
CA GLY A 485 -17.27 1.94 -13.50
C GLY A 485 -16.92 0.47 -13.79
N GLY A 486 -15.66 0.16 -14.09
CA GLY A 486 -15.20 -1.20 -14.38
C GLY A 486 -14.61 -1.93 -13.17
N ALA A 487 -14.25 -3.21 -13.36
CA ALA A 487 -13.72 -4.05 -12.29
C ALA A 487 -12.35 -3.57 -11.77
N LYS A 488 -12.08 -3.87 -10.49
CA LYS A 488 -10.80 -3.64 -9.83
C LYS A 488 -10.15 -4.97 -9.46
N THR A 489 -8.83 -5.06 -9.57
CA THR A 489 -8.08 -6.24 -9.13
C THR A 489 -6.84 -5.83 -8.33
N LEU A 490 -6.66 -6.43 -7.16
CA LEU A 490 -5.44 -6.32 -6.37
C LEU A 490 -4.85 -7.72 -6.21
N THR A 491 -3.64 -7.94 -6.74
CA THR A 491 -2.87 -9.17 -6.50
C THR A 491 -1.70 -8.85 -5.59
N ASN A 492 -1.68 -9.45 -4.40
CA ASN A 492 -0.58 -9.33 -3.46
C ASN A 492 0.24 -10.62 -3.42
N ASN A 493 1.47 -10.59 -3.92
CA ASN A 493 2.48 -11.63 -3.76
C ASN A 493 3.61 -11.21 -2.80
N GLY A 494 3.55 -9.99 -2.27
CA GLY A 494 4.56 -9.38 -1.40
C GLY A 494 3.99 -9.04 -0.02
N THR A 495 4.22 -7.81 0.45
CA THR A 495 3.66 -7.32 1.72
C THR A 495 2.93 -5.99 1.55
N ILE A 496 1.79 -5.84 2.25
CA ILE A 496 0.99 -4.60 2.26
C ILE A 496 0.67 -4.21 3.70
N GLY A 497 0.87 -2.93 4.04
CA GLY A 497 0.45 -2.33 5.30
C GLY A 497 0.46 -0.81 5.24
N ALA A 498 0.25 -0.13 6.36
CA ALA A 498 0.39 1.33 6.50
C ALA A 498 0.64 1.71 7.95
N LEU A 499 1.24 2.88 8.22
CA LEU A 499 1.40 3.38 9.58
C LEU A 499 0.05 3.67 10.27
N SER A 500 -1.01 3.99 9.51
CA SER A 500 -2.40 4.03 10.00
C SER A 500 -3.02 2.65 10.26
N ASP A 501 -2.29 1.59 9.94
CA ASP A 501 -2.74 0.19 9.92
C ASP A 501 -3.90 -0.11 8.96
N ARG A 502 -4.27 0.83 8.10
CA ARG A 502 -5.18 0.57 6.97
C ARG A 502 -4.38 -0.02 5.82
N ALA A 503 -4.52 -1.32 5.59
CA ALA A 503 -3.76 -1.99 4.52
C ALA A 503 -4.34 -1.66 3.14
N ILE A 504 -5.66 -1.73 3.00
CA ILE A 504 -6.37 -1.54 1.73
C ILE A 504 -7.55 -0.59 1.93
N ALA A 505 -7.69 0.37 1.03
CA ALA A 505 -8.84 1.24 0.91
C ALA A 505 -9.41 1.19 -0.51
N GLU A 506 -10.72 1.09 -0.64
CA GLU A 506 -11.36 1.34 -1.93
C GLU A 506 -11.71 2.83 -2.06
N LEU A 507 -11.33 3.42 -3.19
CA LEU A 507 -11.57 4.85 -3.44
C LEU A 507 -13.05 5.13 -3.76
N ASP A 508 -13.77 4.16 -4.29
CA ASP A 508 -15.18 4.29 -4.71
C ASP A 508 -16.09 4.57 -3.50
N ARG A 509 -15.68 4.14 -2.30
CA ARG A 509 -16.35 4.49 -1.03
C ARG A 509 -16.43 6.01 -0.81
N PHE A 510 -15.53 6.78 -1.41
CA PHE A 510 -15.45 8.23 -1.33
C PHE A 510 -16.05 8.95 -2.55
N VAL A 511 -16.53 8.20 -3.55
CA VAL A 511 -17.11 8.72 -4.79
C VAL A 511 -18.55 8.21 -4.93
N VAL A 512 -19.52 9.10 -4.77
CA VAL A 512 -20.95 8.74 -4.80
C VAL A 512 -21.35 8.21 -6.18
N GLY A 513 -21.99 7.03 -6.22
CA GLY A 513 -22.66 6.50 -7.41
C GLY A 513 -21.87 5.49 -8.23
N VAL A 514 -20.69 5.06 -7.79
CA VAL A 514 -19.92 3.99 -8.44
C VAL A 514 -19.79 2.80 -7.49
N ALA A 515 -20.37 1.66 -7.87
CA ALA A 515 -20.28 0.39 -7.15
C ALA A 515 -19.82 -0.68 -8.15
N SER A 516 -18.51 -0.86 -8.25
CA SER A 516 -17.89 -1.80 -9.19
C SER A 516 -17.22 -2.94 -8.44
N PRO A 517 -17.16 -4.15 -9.01
CA PRO A 517 -16.62 -5.30 -8.30
C PRO A 517 -15.12 -5.17 -8.03
N LEU A 518 -14.69 -5.70 -6.88
CA LEU A 518 -13.29 -5.76 -6.47
C LEU A 518 -12.87 -7.22 -6.23
N THR A 519 -11.78 -7.66 -6.85
CA THR A 519 -11.14 -8.93 -6.52
C THR A 519 -9.79 -8.69 -5.86
N ILE A 520 -9.61 -9.19 -4.64
CA ILE A 520 -8.32 -9.21 -3.94
C ILE A 520 -7.82 -10.65 -3.96
N VAL A 521 -6.63 -10.88 -4.51
CA VAL A 521 -5.92 -12.16 -4.52
C VAL A 521 -4.70 -12.03 -3.62
N ASN A 522 -4.76 -12.65 -2.43
CA ASN A 522 -3.67 -12.61 -1.46
C ASN A 522 -2.84 -13.90 -1.47
N ASN A 523 -1.64 -13.80 -2.04
CA ASN A 523 -0.56 -14.81 -1.99
C ASN A 523 0.64 -14.35 -1.11
N GLY A 524 0.57 -13.15 -0.55
CA GLY A 524 1.58 -12.50 0.28
C GLY A 524 1.02 -12.13 1.65
N ASN A 525 1.66 -11.23 2.40
CA ASN A 525 1.14 -10.79 3.70
C ASN A 525 0.38 -9.46 3.58
N ILE A 526 -0.81 -9.38 4.17
CA ILE A 526 -1.55 -8.14 4.37
C ILE A 526 -1.64 -7.94 5.88
N THR A 527 -1.08 -6.84 6.40
CA THR A 527 -1.17 -6.52 7.84
C THR A 527 -1.93 -5.23 8.05
N GLY A 528 -2.98 -5.31 8.87
CA GLY A 528 -3.87 -4.19 9.14
C GLY A 528 -5.34 -4.54 8.94
N TYR A 529 -6.17 -3.53 8.73
CA TYR A 529 -7.59 -3.66 8.39
C TYR A 529 -7.88 -3.08 7.00
N ILE A 530 -9.03 -3.47 6.43
CA ILE A 530 -9.45 -3.03 5.08
C ILE A 530 -10.75 -2.22 5.11
N GLN A 531 -10.94 -1.34 4.14
CA GLN A 531 -12.19 -0.63 3.95
C GLN A 531 -12.57 -0.60 2.48
N LEU A 532 -13.68 -1.25 2.14
CA LEU A 532 -14.12 -1.44 0.77
C LEU A 532 -15.39 -0.59 0.47
N GLY A 533 -15.73 -0.50 -0.82
CA GLY A 533 -16.83 0.27 -1.39
C GLY A 533 -18.14 -0.51 -1.39
N GLY A 534 -19.15 -0.03 -2.14
CA GLY A 534 -20.48 -0.64 -2.16
C GLY A 534 -20.70 -1.75 -3.20
N GLY A 535 -19.70 -2.03 -4.05
CA GLY A 535 -19.78 -3.09 -5.07
C GLY A 535 -19.26 -4.42 -4.55
N ASP A 536 -19.66 -5.52 -5.20
CA ASP A 536 -19.32 -6.88 -4.78
C ASP A 536 -17.79 -7.10 -4.68
N ALA A 537 -17.32 -7.39 -3.47
CA ALA A 537 -15.93 -7.72 -3.19
C ALA A 537 -15.73 -9.24 -3.07
N THR A 538 -14.70 -9.76 -3.71
CA THR A 538 -14.20 -11.12 -3.50
C THR A 538 -12.78 -11.06 -2.98
N PHE A 539 -12.58 -11.46 -1.73
CA PHE A 539 -11.27 -11.62 -1.12
C PHE A 539 -10.87 -13.09 -1.15
N ARG A 540 -9.84 -13.43 -1.92
CA ARG A 540 -9.26 -14.78 -1.99
C ARG A 540 -7.97 -14.81 -1.19
N ASN A 541 -7.92 -15.63 -0.17
CA ASN A 541 -6.75 -15.81 0.67
C ASN A 541 -6.14 -17.19 0.43
N LEU A 542 -4.98 -17.25 -0.23
CA LEU A 542 -4.49 -18.50 -0.86
C LEU A 542 -3.25 -19.10 -0.21
N THR A 543 -2.55 -18.38 0.67
CA THR A 543 -1.27 -18.86 1.20
C THR A 543 -1.17 -18.63 2.72
N PRO A 544 -0.20 -19.28 3.40
CA PRO A 544 0.01 -19.04 4.82
C PRO A 544 0.46 -17.59 5.12
N ASN A 545 0.84 -16.83 4.09
CA ASN A 545 1.00 -15.39 4.16
C ASN A 545 -0.42 -14.78 4.04
N SER A 546 -0.93 -14.20 5.12
CA SER A 546 -2.28 -14.63 5.53
C SER A 546 -3.39 -13.58 5.47
N PHE A 547 -3.15 -12.36 5.93
CA PHE A 547 -4.17 -11.46 6.47
C PHE A 547 -4.12 -11.45 7.99
N ASP A 548 -3.18 -10.63 8.43
CA ASP A 548 -2.81 -10.32 9.80
C ASP A 548 -3.66 -9.13 10.24
N ILE A 549 -4.85 -9.42 10.75
CA ILE A 549 -5.82 -8.40 11.18
C ILE A 549 -5.25 -7.67 12.40
N ARG A 550 -5.10 -6.35 12.26
CA ARG A 550 -4.55 -5.47 13.30
C ARG A 550 -5.03 -4.04 13.12
N HIS A 551 -5.08 -3.29 14.21
CA HIS A 551 -5.22 -1.84 14.18
C HIS A 551 -4.35 -1.21 15.28
N PHE A 552 -3.07 -1.09 14.98
CA PHE A 552 -2.07 -0.44 15.82
C PHE A 552 -1.43 0.70 15.04
N ALA A 553 -1.97 1.91 15.14
CA ALA A 553 -1.58 3.04 14.31
C ALA A 553 -0.49 3.90 14.96
N ASP A 554 0.33 4.53 14.13
CA ASP A 554 1.02 5.78 14.48
C ASP A 554 -0.01 6.91 14.29
N THR A 555 -0.32 7.63 15.37
CA THR A 555 -1.30 8.72 15.34
C THR A 555 -0.68 10.10 15.50
N ASN A 556 0.63 10.18 15.76
CA ASN A 556 1.33 11.43 16.05
C ASN A 556 2.39 11.78 14.97
N GLY A 557 2.76 10.82 14.11
CA GLY A 557 3.65 11.00 12.99
C GLY A 557 5.14 10.86 13.29
N ASP A 558 5.52 10.33 14.45
CA ASP A 558 6.92 10.08 14.83
C ASP A 558 7.52 8.81 14.18
N GLY A 559 6.69 8.04 13.46
CA GLY A 559 7.08 6.81 12.79
C GLY A 559 7.02 5.57 13.69
N ILE A 560 6.58 5.71 14.93
CA ILE A 560 6.37 4.64 15.91
C ILE A 560 4.86 4.49 16.13
N ARG A 561 4.37 3.26 16.11
CA ARG A 561 2.96 2.98 16.39
C ARG A 561 2.68 3.13 17.88
N ASP A 562 1.59 3.79 18.23
CA ASP A 562 1.27 4.19 19.60
C ASP A 562 -0.17 3.87 20.03
N THR A 563 -1.10 3.71 19.08
CA THR A 563 -2.53 3.61 19.38
C THR A 563 -3.12 2.28 18.92
N LYS A 564 -3.53 1.46 19.88
CA LYS A 564 -4.26 0.19 19.67
C LYS A 564 -5.75 0.45 19.59
N ARG A 565 -6.42 -0.14 18.60
CA ARG A 565 -7.88 -0.07 18.39
C ARG A 565 -8.42 -1.43 17.97
N VAL A 566 -9.75 -1.55 17.92
CA VAL A 566 -10.41 -2.68 17.27
C VAL A 566 -10.13 -2.64 15.76
N ALA A 567 -9.73 -3.78 15.20
CA ALA A 567 -9.45 -3.91 13.77
C ALA A 567 -10.72 -4.24 12.99
N ILE A 568 -11.38 -3.22 12.45
CA ILE A 568 -12.66 -3.36 11.76
C ILE A 568 -12.45 -3.29 10.25
N SER A 569 -12.50 -4.46 9.61
CA SER A 569 -12.50 -4.62 8.15
C SER A 569 -13.92 -4.53 7.61
N ARG A 570 -14.19 -3.53 6.77
CA ARG A 570 -15.53 -3.25 6.24
C ARG A 570 -15.62 -3.61 4.76
N PHE A 571 -16.55 -4.49 4.40
CA PHE A 571 -16.70 -5.00 3.03
C PHE A 571 -17.67 -4.21 2.16
N GLY A 572 -18.68 -3.55 2.73
CA GLY A 572 -19.50 -2.60 1.95
C GLY A 572 -21.00 -2.80 2.07
N THR A 573 -21.71 -2.65 0.94
CA THR A 573 -23.14 -2.96 0.83
C THR A 573 -23.39 -3.95 -0.33
N GLY A 574 -22.32 -4.49 -0.92
CA GLY A 574 -22.40 -5.42 -2.03
C GLY A 574 -22.76 -6.82 -1.54
N ASN A 575 -22.65 -7.80 -2.42
CA ASN A 575 -22.64 -9.21 -2.03
C ASN A 575 -21.18 -9.67 -1.89
N ASP A 576 -20.64 -9.49 -0.70
CA ASP A 576 -19.23 -9.64 -0.41
C ASP A 576 -18.89 -11.07 0.04
N THR A 577 -17.77 -11.58 -0.47
CA THR A 577 -17.30 -12.95 -0.20
C THR A 577 -15.83 -12.96 0.21
N PHE A 578 -15.54 -13.61 1.34
CA PHE A 578 -14.19 -13.94 1.77
C PHE A 578 -13.97 -15.44 1.65
N LEU A 579 -13.02 -15.83 0.80
CA LEU A 579 -12.60 -17.21 0.62
C LEU A 579 -11.27 -17.42 1.35
N ASN A 580 -11.32 -18.00 2.54
CA ASN A 580 -10.13 -18.50 3.22
C ASN A 580 -9.81 -19.88 2.64
N GLU A 581 -9.06 -19.93 1.55
CA GLU A 581 -8.78 -21.19 0.83
C GLU A 581 -7.84 -22.10 1.65
N THR A 582 -7.67 -23.37 1.25
CA THR A 582 -7.00 -24.44 2.03
C THR A 582 -5.66 -24.05 2.67
N ASN A 583 -4.86 -23.22 2.00
CA ASN A 583 -3.56 -22.76 2.50
C ASN A 583 -3.61 -21.36 3.12
N GLY A 584 -4.73 -20.64 2.99
CA GLY A 584 -4.98 -19.35 3.61
C GLY A 584 -4.94 -19.43 5.14
N THR A 585 -4.47 -18.37 5.78
CA THR A 585 -4.60 -18.19 7.22
C THR A 585 -5.22 -16.82 7.51
N VAL A 586 -6.09 -16.70 8.51
CA VAL A 586 -6.57 -15.42 9.05
C VAL A 586 -6.18 -15.40 10.51
N ARG A 587 -5.51 -14.35 10.97
CA ARG A 587 -5.07 -14.26 12.37
C ARG A 587 -5.09 -12.84 12.90
N LEU A 588 -5.05 -12.73 14.22
CA LEU A 588 -4.91 -11.45 14.92
C LEU A 588 -3.43 -11.19 15.18
N ALA A 589 -2.89 -10.10 14.62
CA ALA A 589 -1.47 -9.81 14.74
C ALA A 589 -1.17 -9.19 16.12
N PRO A 590 -0.10 -9.63 16.81
CA PRO A 590 0.22 -9.16 18.15
C PRO A 590 0.45 -7.65 18.20
N VAL A 591 -0.05 -7.04 19.28
CA VAL A 591 0.20 -5.64 19.65
C VAL A 591 0.78 -5.66 21.06
N ALA A 592 1.89 -4.94 21.25
CA ALA A 592 2.55 -4.80 22.54
C ALA A 592 3.04 -3.36 22.70
N GLY A 593 2.93 -2.83 23.93
CA GLY A 593 3.47 -1.51 24.27
C GLY A 593 2.72 -0.35 23.61
N ALA A 594 1.41 -0.49 23.41
CA ALA A 594 0.58 0.62 22.97
C ALA A 594 0.54 1.70 24.06
N ALA A 595 0.78 2.96 23.69
CA ALA A 595 0.65 4.08 24.61
C ALA A 595 -0.82 4.42 24.89
N VAL A 596 -1.68 4.21 23.90
CA VAL A 596 -3.13 4.46 23.96
C VAL A 596 -3.88 3.22 23.48
N THR A 597 -4.94 2.84 24.21
CA THR A 597 -5.93 1.86 23.75
C THR A 597 -7.29 2.55 23.61
N GLU A 598 -7.84 2.59 22.40
CA GLU A 598 -9.20 3.07 22.16
C GLU A 598 -10.16 1.88 22.00
N THR A 599 -11.21 1.89 22.80
CA THR A 599 -12.17 0.77 22.91
C THR A 599 -13.43 0.99 22.05
N ILE A 600 -13.47 2.02 21.20
CA ILE A 600 -14.62 2.29 20.34
C ILE A 600 -14.84 1.11 19.39
N GLY A 601 -16.09 0.66 19.28
CA GLY A 601 -16.47 -0.48 18.44
C GLY A 601 -16.18 -1.85 19.05
N TYR A 602 -15.66 -1.91 20.28
CA TYR A 602 -15.37 -3.17 20.97
C TYR A 602 -16.63 -4.02 21.23
N ALA A 603 -16.55 -5.30 20.87
CA ALA A 603 -17.57 -6.32 21.08
C ALA A 603 -17.24 -7.21 22.28
N VAL A 604 -18.17 -7.39 23.20
CA VAL A 604 -18.05 -8.45 24.22
C VAL A 604 -18.82 -9.67 23.72
N PRO A 605 -18.22 -10.88 23.70
CA PRO A 605 -18.96 -12.09 23.34
C PRO A 605 -20.14 -12.36 24.29
N THR A 606 -21.15 -13.06 23.80
CA THR A 606 -22.36 -13.36 24.56
C THR A 606 -22.67 -14.85 24.62
N THR A 607 -23.38 -15.27 25.65
CA THR A 607 -23.74 -16.67 25.91
C THR A 607 -25.22 -16.85 26.17
N GLY A 608 -25.72 -18.08 26.01
CA GLY A 608 -27.11 -18.44 26.29
C GLY A 608 -28.12 -17.89 25.27
N ILE A 609 -29.38 -18.31 25.44
CA ILE A 609 -30.46 -18.01 24.50
C ILE A 609 -30.85 -16.51 24.47
N ASP A 610 -30.64 -15.83 25.59
CA ASP A 610 -30.90 -14.41 25.83
C ASP A 610 -29.66 -13.52 25.56
N SER A 611 -28.56 -14.07 25.03
CA SER A 611 -27.35 -13.32 24.65
C SER A 611 -26.74 -12.52 25.81
N ARG A 612 -26.52 -13.19 26.95
CA ARG A 612 -25.91 -12.60 28.15
C ARG A 612 -24.43 -12.28 27.88
N PRO A 613 -23.97 -11.04 28.08
CA PRO A 613 -22.56 -10.71 27.91
C PRO A 613 -21.67 -11.54 28.84
N LEU A 614 -20.61 -12.13 28.28
CA LEU A 614 -19.58 -12.80 29.07
C LEU A 614 -18.84 -11.79 29.96
N GLU A 615 -18.11 -12.33 30.94
CA GLU A 615 -17.41 -11.55 31.96
C GLU A 615 -16.57 -10.40 31.38
N ALA A 616 -17.03 -9.16 31.60
CA ALA A 616 -16.41 -7.96 31.04
C ALA A 616 -14.99 -7.71 31.56
N SER A 617 -14.64 -8.15 32.77
CA SER A 617 -13.27 -8.07 33.30
C SER A 617 -12.29 -9.00 32.58
N PHE A 618 -12.80 -10.10 32.00
CA PHE A 618 -11.98 -11.01 31.21
C PHE A 618 -11.91 -10.54 29.75
N TYR A 619 -13.05 -10.30 29.12
CA TYR A 619 -13.12 -9.69 27.79
C TYR A 619 -13.06 -8.16 27.93
N ASP A 620 -11.96 -7.65 28.51
CA ASP A 620 -11.67 -6.22 28.59
C ASP A 620 -10.57 -5.86 27.57
N PHE A 621 -10.92 -5.04 26.57
CA PHE A 621 -9.98 -4.62 25.52
C PHE A 621 -8.76 -3.85 26.05
N ASN A 622 -8.85 -3.27 27.26
CA ASN A 622 -7.72 -2.61 27.92
C ASN A 622 -6.65 -3.58 28.42
N ARG A 623 -6.92 -4.89 28.45
CA ARG A 623 -5.90 -5.90 28.78
C ARG A 623 -4.80 -5.89 27.72
N GLU A 624 -3.56 -5.76 28.17
CA GLU A 624 -2.37 -5.89 27.31
C GLU A 624 -2.37 -7.24 26.57
N GLY A 625 -2.06 -7.20 25.27
CA GLY A 625 -2.06 -8.37 24.40
C GLY A 625 -3.42 -8.88 23.94
N LEU A 626 -4.55 -8.43 24.51
CA LEU A 626 -5.88 -8.84 24.06
C LEU A 626 -6.21 -8.18 22.72
N LEU A 627 -6.67 -8.94 21.73
CA LEU A 627 -6.95 -8.46 20.38
C LEU A 627 -8.39 -8.73 19.95
N GLN A 628 -8.92 -7.84 19.12
CA GLN A 628 -10.19 -8.06 18.45
C GLN A 628 -10.12 -7.62 16.99
N GLY A 629 -10.54 -8.53 16.12
CA GLY A 629 -10.81 -8.28 14.72
C GLY A 629 -12.30 -8.37 14.43
N GLN A 630 -12.77 -7.59 13.45
CA GLN A 630 -14.13 -7.65 12.95
C GLN A 630 -14.13 -7.63 11.42
N LEU A 631 -14.86 -8.54 10.80
CA LEU A 631 -15.22 -8.50 9.39
C LEU A 631 -16.71 -8.16 9.32
N THR A 632 -17.03 -6.95 8.88
CA THR A 632 -18.41 -6.42 8.86
C THR A 632 -18.87 -6.20 7.44
N ASN A 633 -20.20 -6.22 7.25
CA ASN A 633 -20.82 -6.24 5.94
C ASN A 633 -20.30 -7.37 5.05
N LEU A 634 -20.03 -8.53 5.64
CA LEU A 634 -19.56 -9.68 4.90
C LEU A 634 -20.69 -10.71 4.82
N GLU A 635 -21.26 -10.88 3.63
CA GLU A 635 -22.36 -11.80 3.37
C GLU A 635 -21.91 -13.25 3.48
N THR A 636 -20.74 -13.59 2.93
CA THR A 636 -20.21 -14.96 2.95
C THR A 636 -18.76 -15.00 3.41
N PHE A 637 -18.48 -15.79 4.44
CA PHE A 637 -17.13 -16.21 4.80
C PHE A 637 -17.02 -17.72 4.62
N ASP A 638 -16.19 -18.17 3.68
CA ASP A 638 -15.92 -19.58 3.42
C ASP A 638 -14.57 -19.99 4.01
N ASN A 639 -14.59 -20.97 4.91
CA ASN A 639 -13.42 -21.42 5.65
C ASN A 639 -12.98 -22.84 5.25
N ALA A 640 -12.08 -22.91 4.27
CA ALA A 640 -11.29 -24.11 3.96
C ALA A 640 -9.87 -24.05 4.55
N GLY A 641 -9.40 -22.85 4.89
CA GLY A 641 -8.08 -22.55 5.45
C GLY A 641 -8.03 -22.55 6.98
N THR A 642 -7.15 -21.75 7.55
CA THR A 642 -6.94 -21.64 9.00
C THR A 642 -7.41 -20.29 9.55
N ILE A 643 -8.11 -20.30 10.69
CA ILE A 643 -8.35 -19.13 11.53
C ILE A 643 -7.55 -19.34 12.83
N ASP A 644 -6.57 -18.49 13.10
CA ASP A 644 -5.74 -18.54 14.31
C ASP A 644 -6.04 -17.35 15.22
N LEU A 645 -6.79 -17.59 16.29
CA LEU A 645 -7.15 -16.57 17.28
C LEU A 645 -6.19 -16.55 18.48
N ARG A 646 -5.20 -17.46 18.49
CA ARG A 646 -4.25 -17.52 19.60
C ARG A 646 -3.40 -16.27 19.64
N GLY A 647 -3.09 -15.82 20.84
CA GLY A 647 -2.20 -14.69 21.11
C GLY A 647 -1.39 -14.89 22.38
N SER A 648 -0.80 -13.81 22.88
CA SER A 648 -0.04 -13.82 24.15
C SER A 648 -0.92 -13.97 25.39
N VAL A 649 -2.22 -13.70 25.25
CA VAL A 649 -3.24 -13.86 26.29
C VAL A 649 -4.46 -14.60 25.74
N VAL A 650 -5.25 -15.17 26.64
CA VAL A 650 -6.55 -15.77 26.34
C VAL A 650 -7.64 -14.70 26.35
N GLY A 651 -8.55 -14.76 25.38
CA GLY A 651 -9.72 -13.90 25.25
C GLY A 651 -9.79 -13.13 23.93
N ASN A 652 -8.92 -13.44 22.95
CA ASN A 652 -8.97 -12.76 21.66
C ASN A 652 -10.22 -13.15 20.90
N THR A 653 -10.76 -12.22 20.11
CA THR A 653 -12.05 -12.43 19.45
C THR A 653 -12.01 -12.05 17.98
N LEU A 654 -12.64 -12.86 17.12
CA LEU A 654 -12.93 -12.50 15.73
C LEU A 654 -14.43 -12.52 15.51
N LEU A 655 -15.00 -11.37 15.16
CA LEU A 655 -16.40 -11.24 14.75
C LEU A 655 -16.50 -11.25 13.23
N ILE A 656 -17.40 -12.05 12.68
CA ILE A 656 -17.72 -12.10 11.25
C ILE A 656 -19.23 -11.90 11.10
N THR A 657 -19.64 -10.84 10.42
CA THR A 657 -21.04 -10.46 10.32
C THR A 657 -21.38 -9.78 8.99
N GLY A 658 -22.58 -10.04 8.48
CA GLY A 658 -23.19 -9.29 7.38
C GLY A 658 -23.76 -7.94 7.82
N GLY A 659 -23.75 -7.64 9.12
CA GLY A 659 -24.22 -6.38 9.68
C GLY A 659 -23.19 -5.26 9.52
N PRO A 660 -23.60 -3.98 9.50
CA PRO A 660 -22.72 -2.85 9.22
C PRO A 660 -21.73 -2.49 10.32
N GLY A 661 -21.86 -3.07 11.52
CA GLY A 661 -21.00 -2.78 12.67
C GLY A 661 -20.71 -1.28 12.83
N VAL A 662 -21.74 -0.48 13.08
CA VAL A 662 -21.58 0.98 13.24
C VAL A 662 -21.05 1.28 14.63
N ASP A 663 -20.00 2.11 14.73
CA ASP A 663 -19.31 2.61 15.91
C ASP A 663 -20.00 2.37 17.27
N GLY A 664 -19.84 1.15 17.82
CA GLY A 664 -20.32 0.76 19.15
C GLY A 664 -21.67 0.05 19.22
N VAL A 665 -22.42 -0.08 18.11
CA VAL A 665 -23.66 -0.86 18.01
C VAL A 665 -23.51 -1.97 16.97
N LEU A 666 -23.27 -3.18 17.45
CA LEU A 666 -23.26 -4.38 16.62
C LEU A 666 -24.68 -4.91 16.44
N LEU A 667 -25.37 -4.47 15.40
CA LEU A 667 -26.61 -5.12 15.01
C LEU A 667 -26.30 -6.54 14.51
N PRO A 668 -27.13 -7.54 14.83
CA PRO A 668 -27.02 -8.85 14.21
C PRO A 668 -27.18 -8.70 12.70
N GLY A 669 -26.30 -9.34 11.93
CA GLY A 669 -26.37 -9.39 10.48
C GLY A 669 -26.96 -10.71 9.99
N ASN A 670 -26.96 -10.88 8.67
CA ASN A 670 -27.37 -12.12 8.01
C ASN A 670 -26.19 -12.81 7.32
N GLY A 671 -24.95 -12.57 7.80
CA GLY A 671 -23.76 -13.19 7.22
C GLY A 671 -23.76 -14.72 7.44
N VAL A 672 -23.15 -15.45 6.52
CA VAL A 672 -23.05 -16.92 6.57
C VAL A 672 -21.58 -17.32 6.70
N PHE A 673 -21.27 -18.04 7.77
CA PHE A 673 -19.99 -18.73 7.93
C PHE A 673 -20.10 -20.15 7.38
N ILE A 674 -19.48 -20.41 6.22
CA ILE A 674 -19.42 -21.74 5.62
C ILE A 674 -18.20 -22.46 6.19
N SER A 675 -18.45 -23.59 6.85
CA SER A 675 -17.40 -24.52 7.26
C SER A 675 -17.10 -25.49 6.13
N ASP A 676 -15.96 -25.35 5.48
CA ASP A 676 -15.56 -26.13 4.30
C ASP A 676 -14.26 -26.90 4.53
N GLY A 677 -14.14 -27.53 5.71
CA GLY A 677 -12.98 -28.34 6.09
C GLY A 677 -11.80 -27.57 6.68
N GLY A 678 -11.96 -26.27 6.97
CA GLY A 678 -10.94 -25.42 7.58
C GLY A 678 -10.64 -25.71 9.05
N LYS A 679 -9.84 -24.85 9.67
CA LYS A 679 -9.39 -24.97 11.07
C LYS A 679 -9.68 -23.70 11.86
N LEU A 680 -9.96 -23.86 13.15
CA LEU A 680 -10.03 -22.79 14.14
C LEU A 680 -9.08 -23.11 15.30
N LEU A 681 -8.09 -22.26 15.56
CA LEU A 681 -7.14 -22.43 16.65
C LEU A 681 -7.44 -21.40 17.74
N VAL A 682 -7.66 -21.89 18.96
CA VAL A 682 -8.03 -21.07 20.11
C VAL A 682 -7.18 -21.43 21.32
N ASN A 683 -6.82 -20.44 22.13
CA ASN A 683 -6.40 -20.65 23.49
C ASN A 683 -7.65 -20.73 24.38
N ALA A 684 -7.61 -21.60 25.39
CA ALA A 684 -8.62 -21.64 26.44
C ALA A 684 -7.98 -21.98 27.78
N MET A 685 -8.48 -21.41 28.85
CA MET A 685 -8.17 -21.86 30.21
C MET A 685 -9.17 -22.95 30.57
N LEU A 686 -8.76 -24.22 30.46
CA LEU A 686 -9.63 -25.37 30.78
C LEU A 686 -9.97 -25.38 32.28
N ASN A 687 -11.17 -24.89 32.62
CA ASN A 687 -11.72 -24.71 33.96
C ASN A 687 -13.18 -25.23 34.03
N ALA A 688 -13.97 -24.77 35.00
CA ALA A 688 -15.36 -25.21 35.18
C ALA A 688 -16.33 -24.64 34.12
N GLY A 689 -15.92 -23.63 33.34
CA GLY A 689 -16.80 -22.97 32.39
C GLY A 689 -18.05 -22.33 33.02
N ILE A 690 -18.99 -21.96 32.16
CA ILE A 690 -20.22 -21.27 32.52
C ILE A 690 -21.16 -22.23 33.26
N PRO A 691 -21.60 -21.93 34.50
CA PRO A 691 -22.63 -22.70 35.18
C PRO A 691 -24.01 -22.50 34.53
N LEU A 692 -24.99 -23.31 34.91
CA LEU A 692 -26.37 -23.16 34.42
C LEU A 692 -26.89 -21.72 34.62
N ALA A 693 -27.43 -21.12 33.55
CA ALA A 693 -27.91 -19.73 33.52
C ALA A 693 -26.85 -18.68 33.94
N GLY A 694 -25.56 -19.02 33.89
CA GLY A 694 -24.45 -18.12 34.20
C GLY A 694 -23.92 -17.36 32.98
N GLN A 695 -22.87 -16.57 33.23
CA GLN A 695 -22.15 -15.78 32.22
C GLN A 695 -20.65 -15.58 32.53
N THR A 696 -20.12 -16.24 33.56
CA THR A 696 -18.71 -16.10 34.01
C THR A 696 -17.96 -17.42 33.87
N ASN A 697 -16.63 -17.37 33.97
CA ASN A 697 -15.70 -18.51 33.86
C ASN A 697 -15.52 -19.13 32.45
N SER A 698 -16.09 -18.57 31.39
CA SER A 698 -15.68 -18.94 30.02
C SER A 698 -14.46 -18.16 29.59
N TYR A 699 -13.28 -18.76 29.73
CA TYR A 699 -12.00 -18.11 29.43
C TYR A 699 -11.38 -18.74 28.19
N SER A 700 -11.68 -18.15 27.04
CA SER A 700 -11.31 -18.69 25.72
C SER A 700 -11.18 -17.57 24.70
N ASP A 701 -10.38 -17.81 23.68
CA ASP A 701 -10.51 -17.07 22.43
C ASP A 701 -11.84 -17.44 21.76
N MET A 702 -12.46 -16.49 21.07
CA MET A 702 -13.83 -16.61 20.56
C MET A 702 -13.95 -16.30 19.07
N LEU A 703 -14.56 -17.23 18.33
CA LEU A 703 -15.12 -16.94 17.02
C LEU A 703 -16.60 -16.54 17.18
N ILE A 704 -16.99 -15.39 16.65
CA ILE A 704 -18.38 -14.91 16.68
C ILE A 704 -18.88 -14.79 15.24
N VAL A 705 -19.98 -15.46 14.92
CA VAL A 705 -20.57 -15.47 13.57
C VAL A 705 -22.07 -15.23 13.62
N ASP A 706 -22.65 -14.66 12.56
CA ASP A 706 -24.10 -14.47 12.48
C ASP A 706 -24.84 -15.81 12.35
N SER A 707 -24.45 -16.62 11.37
CA SER A 707 -25.02 -17.94 11.10
C SER A 707 -23.96 -18.88 10.55
N THR A 708 -24.27 -20.18 10.49
CA THR A 708 -23.32 -21.21 10.02
C THR A 708 -23.95 -22.11 8.97
N GLN A 709 -23.14 -22.60 8.05
CA GLN A 709 -23.51 -23.62 7.07
C GLN A 709 -22.39 -24.67 6.96
N LEU A 710 -22.77 -25.92 6.73
CA LEU A 710 -21.81 -26.98 6.42
C LEU A 710 -21.54 -27.00 4.91
N GLY A 711 -20.30 -26.76 4.52
CA GLY A 711 -19.78 -26.87 3.16
C GLY A 711 -19.43 -28.31 2.78
N ALA A 712 -18.94 -28.49 1.56
CA ALA A 712 -18.64 -29.82 1.01
C ALA A 712 -17.34 -30.42 1.60
N GLY A 713 -16.42 -29.59 2.07
CA GLY A 713 -15.17 -29.97 2.74
C GLY A 713 -15.35 -30.45 4.18
N GLY A 714 -16.55 -30.31 4.76
CA GLY A 714 -16.87 -30.78 6.11
C GLY A 714 -16.65 -29.74 7.21
N PRO A 715 -16.64 -30.16 8.49
CA PRO A 715 -16.62 -29.23 9.62
C PRO A 715 -15.33 -28.40 9.70
N THR A 716 -15.43 -27.19 10.26
CA THR A 716 -14.26 -26.46 10.74
C THR A 716 -13.72 -27.16 11.99
N ALA A 717 -12.47 -27.64 11.92
CA ALA A 717 -11.82 -28.36 13.00
C ALA A 717 -11.27 -27.38 14.08
N ILE A 718 -11.81 -27.45 15.29
CA ILE A 718 -11.38 -26.64 16.44
C ILE A 718 -10.20 -27.33 17.13
N THR A 719 -9.06 -26.66 17.21
CA THR A 719 -7.90 -27.07 18.00
C THR A 719 -7.77 -26.15 19.21
N VAL A 720 -7.77 -26.73 20.41
CA VAL A 720 -7.73 -25.99 21.67
C VAL A 720 -6.35 -26.11 22.30
N THR A 721 -5.74 -24.98 22.61
CA THR A 721 -4.51 -24.93 23.42
C THR A 721 -4.87 -24.56 24.85
N ASN A 722 -4.62 -25.45 25.81
CA ASN A 722 -4.86 -25.15 27.22
C ASN A 722 -3.79 -24.19 27.77
N VAL A 723 -4.21 -22.98 28.18
CA VAL A 723 -3.33 -21.95 28.75
C VAL A 723 -3.76 -21.65 30.18
N GLY A 724 -2.99 -22.14 31.15
CA GLY A 724 -3.22 -21.90 32.58
C GLY A 724 -4.38 -22.68 33.22
N GLY A 725 -5.11 -23.50 32.46
CA GLY A 725 -6.21 -24.31 32.99
C GLY A 725 -5.73 -25.57 33.70
N SER A 726 -6.17 -25.77 34.94
CA SER A 726 -5.88 -26.98 35.73
C SER A 726 -6.88 -28.11 35.50
N GLY A 727 -7.94 -27.89 34.71
CA GLY A 727 -9.05 -28.79 34.55
C GLY A 727 -10.05 -28.75 35.72
N ALA A 728 -11.33 -28.83 35.40
CA ALA A 728 -12.41 -28.96 36.37
C ALA A 728 -13.66 -29.61 35.73
N LEU A 729 -14.58 -30.07 36.56
CA LEU A 729 -15.91 -30.48 36.12
C LEU A 729 -16.70 -29.27 35.63
N THR A 730 -17.32 -29.35 34.45
CA THR A 730 -18.21 -28.31 33.92
C THR A 730 -19.66 -28.53 34.40
N PRO A 731 -20.21 -27.70 35.30
CA PRO A 731 -21.54 -27.93 35.90
C PRO A 731 -22.71 -27.43 35.03
N GLY A 732 -22.44 -26.73 33.92
CA GLY A 732 -23.44 -26.10 33.07
C GLY A 732 -23.06 -26.11 31.59
N ASN A 733 -23.19 -24.95 30.93
CA ASN A 733 -22.93 -24.82 29.50
C ASN A 733 -21.50 -25.20 29.12
N GLY A 734 -20.52 -24.93 29.99
CA GLY A 734 -19.11 -25.22 29.75
C GLY A 734 -18.34 -24.00 29.25
N ILE A 735 -17.20 -24.21 28.59
CA ILE A 735 -16.34 -23.12 28.08
C ILE A 735 -16.75 -22.86 26.64
N GLU A 736 -17.29 -21.69 26.35
CA GLU A 736 -17.75 -21.31 25.02
C GLU A 736 -16.56 -21.01 24.10
N VAL A 737 -16.56 -21.52 22.87
CA VAL A 737 -15.47 -21.29 21.89
C VAL A 737 -15.97 -20.72 20.56
N VAL A 738 -17.27 -20.87 20.28
CA VAL A 738 -17.93 -20.23 19.14
C VAL A 738 -19.30 -19.71 19.58
N GLU A 739 -19.53 -18.43 19.33
CA GLU A 739 -20.82 -17.78 19.46
C GLU A 739 -21.49 -17.71 18.08
N VAL A 740 -22.73 -18.22 17.97
CA VAL A 740 -23.57 -18.02 16.78
C VAL A 740 -24.70 -17.07 17.16
N ARG A 741 -24.78 -15.90 16.52
CA ARG A 741 -25.69 -14.81 16.94
C ARG A 741 -27.13 -15.09 16.55
N ASN A 742 -27.37 -15.68 15.38
CA ASN A 742 -28.67 -16.21 14.99
C ASN A 742 -28.79 -17.67 15.46
N LYS A 743 -29.37 -17.84 16.65
CA LYS A 743 -29.41 -19.14 17.34
C LYS A 743 -30.11 -20.23 16.52
N THR A 744 -31.12 -19.86 15.73
CA THR A 744 -31.87 -20.81 14.88
C THR A 744 -31.13 -21.17 13.58
N ALA A 745 -30.08 -20.43 13.23
CA ALA A 745 -29.25 -20.65 12.05
C ALA A 745 -27.84 -21.20 12.41
N SER A 746 -27.75 -21.89 13.55
CA SER A 746 -26.56 -22.66 13.95
C SER A 746 -26.72 -24.13 13.52
N VAL A 747 -26.01 -24.53 12.47
CA VAL A 747 -26.08 -25.86 11.87
C VAL A 747 -25.26 -26.84 12.70
N ALA A 748 -25.90 -27.93 13.12
CA ALA A 748 -25.21 -29.03 13.78
C ALA A 748 -24.14 -29.62 12.84
N GLY A 749 -22.95 -29.91 13.40
CA GLY A 749 -21.82 -30.41 12.63
C GLY A 749 -21.04 -29.37 11.84
N ALA A 750 -21.34 -28.06 11.96
CA ALA A 750 -20.49 -27.01 11.38
C ALA A 750 -19.07 -27.02 11.98
N PHE A 751 -18.95 -27.37 13.26
CA PHE A 751 -17.67 -27.48 13.96
C PHE A 751 -17.44 -28.88 14.50
N ALA A 752 -16.18 -29.29 14.54
CA ALA A 752 -15.75 -30.55 15.15
C ALA A 752 -14.47 -30.32 15.98
N LEU A 753 -14.30 -31.04 17.08
CA LEU A 753 -13.08 -30.95 17.87
C LEU A 753 -11.97 -31.77 17.20
N ASN A 754 -10.81 -31.17 17.04
CA ASN A 754 -9.57 -31.88 16.80
C ASN A 754 -8.90 -32.13 18.17
N GLY A 755 -9.27 -33.24 18.80
CA GLY A 755 -8.86 -33.59 20.16
C GLY A 755 -7.50 -34.28 20.23
N ASP A 756 -7.00 -34.41 21.45
CA ASP A 756 -5.76 -35.16 21.75
C ASP A 756 -5.97 -36.67 21.59
N TYR A 757 -7.20 -37.15 21.83
CA TYR A 757 -7.57 -38.55 21.73
C TYR A 757 -9.08 -38.73 21.52
N VAL A 758 -9.48 -39.96 21.19
CA VAL A 758 -10.88 -40.37 21.07
C VAL A 758 -11.30 -41.14 22.32
N THR A 759 -12.37 -40.68 22.96
CA THR A 759 -13.00 -41.30 24.14
C THR A 759 -13.72 -42.61 23.79
N LYS A 760 -14.09 -43.39 24.81
CA LYS A 760 -14.78 -44.68 24.63
C LYS A 760 -16.15 -44.55 23.93
N ASP A 761 -16.81 -43.41 24.08
CA ASP A 761 -18.05 -43.02 23.41
C ASP A 761 -17.81 -42.30 22.06
N SER A 762 -16.63 -42.50 21.47
CA SER A 762 -16.25 -42.02 20.15
C SER A 762 -16.25 -40.49 19.99
N GLN A 763 -16.12 -39.74 21.09
CA GLN A 763 -15.96 -38.28 21.07
C GLN A 763 -14.48 -37.90 21.07
N GLN A 764 -14.10 -36.97 20.22
CA GLN A 764 -12.81 -36.29 20.31
C GLN A 764 -12.75 -35.49 21.61
N ALA A 765 -11.64 -35.56 22.35
CA ALA A 765 -11.47 -34.87 23.62
C ALA A 765 -10.09 -34.23 23.76
N VAL A 766 -10.06 -33.08 24.44
CA VAL A 766 -8.83 -32.37 24.84
C VAL A 766 -8.62 -32.54 26.35
N VAL A 767 -7.38 -32.77 26.77
CA VAL A 767 -7.05 -33.01 28.18
C VAL A 767 -6.84 -31.69 28.92
N GLY A 768 -7.55 -31.51 30.04
CA GLY A 768 -7.33 -30.45 31.02
C GLY A 768 -7.19 -31.04 32.41
N GLY A 769 -5.96 -31.13 32.93
CA GLY A 769 -5.69 -31.75 34.23
C GLY A 769 -6.20 -33.19 34.31
N ALA A 770 -7.05 -33.48 35.30
CA ALA A 770 -7.69 -34.80 35.44
C ALA A 770 -8.86 -35.01 34.47
N PHE A 771 -9.35 -33.96 33.82
CA PHE A 771 -10.58 -33.97 33.05
C PHE A 771 -10.32 -34.03 31.55
N ALA A 772 -11.30 -34.54 30.82
CA ALA A 772 -11.31 -34.53 29.37
C ALA A 772 -12.50 -33.74 28.87
N TYR A 773 -12.24 -32.79 27.96
CA TYR A 773 -13.23 -31.87 27.44
C TYR A 773 -13.62 -32.25 26.01
N THR A 774 -14.92 -32.48 25.79
CA THR A 774 -15.51 -32.76 24.47
C THR A 774 -16.27 -31.53 23.96
N LEU A 775 -16.42 -31.38 22.64
CA LEU A 775 -17.15 -30.27 22.04
C LEU A 775 -18.65 -30.61 21.96
N HIS A 776 -19.49 -29.66 22.35
CA HIS A 776 -20.95 -29.78 22.34
C HIS A 776 -21.60 -28.59 21.64
N HIS A 777 -22.60 -28.90 20.81
CA HIS A 777 -23.51 -27.91 20.22
C HIS A 777 -24.68 -27.65 21.17
N ASN A 778 -25.00 -26.37 21.34
CA ASN A 778 -25.96 -25.80 22.28
C ASN A 778 -25.57 -25.90 23.76
N GLY A 779 -26.10 -24.98 24.57
CA GLY A 779 -26.09 -24.96 26.03
C GLY A 779 -26.87 -26.13 26.67
N VAL A 780 -27.05 -26.06 27.98
CA VAL A 780 -27.87 -27.01 28.77
C VAL A 780 -28.93 -26.26 29.59
N GLY A 781 -29.93 -26.98 30.08
CA GLY A 781 -31.02 -26.37 30.86
C GLY A 781 -31.83 -25.39 30.03
N GLY A 782 -31.91 -24.13 30.46
CA GLY A 782 -32.63 -23.07 29.72
C GLY A 782 -31.97 -22.65 28.40
N ASP A 783 -30.69 -23.01 28.19
CA ASP A 783 -29.90 -22.60 27.03
C ASP A 783 -29.79 -23.68 25.95
N THR A 784 -30.62 -24.74 25.97
CA THR A 784 -30.53 -25.88 25.03
C THR A 784 -30.75 -25.52 23.56
N ALA A 785 -31.21 -24.31 23.26
CA ALA A 785 -31.45 -23.80 21.91
C ALA A 785 -30.59 -22.58 21.57
N ASP A 786 -29.53 -22.32 22.34
CA ASP A 786 -28.69 -21.12 22.17
C ASP A 786 -27.75 -21.16 20.96
N GLY A 787 -27.66 -22.26 20.22
CA GLY A 787 -26.86 -22.38 19.00
C GLY A 787 -25.34 -22.28 19.18
N ASN A 788 -24.83 -22.07 20.39
CA ASN A 788 -23.42 -21.84 20.66
C ASN A 788 -22.63 -23.16 20.79
N TRP A 789 -21.30 -23.09 20.79
CA TRP A 789 -20.43 -24.28 20.89
C TRP A 789 -19.55 -24.22 22.13
N TYR A 790 -19.59 -25.29 22.92
CA TYR A 790 -18.99 -25.37 24.25
C TYR A 790 -18.09 -26.58 24.44
N LEU A 791 -17.00 -26.42 25.19
CA LEU A 791 -16.20 -27.52 25.73
C LEU A 791 -16.77 -27.96 27.09
N ARG A 792 -17.04 -29.26 27.26
CA ARG A 792 -17.56 -29.84 28.52
C ARG A 792 -16.78 -31.04 28.99
N SER A 793 -16.62 -31.17 30.29
CA SER A 793 -15.93 -32.27 30.97
C SER A 793 -16.88 -33.23 31.70
N GLN A 794 -18.14 -33.30 31.28
CA GLN A 794 -19.13 -34.24 31.82
C GLN A 794 -19.54 -35.30 30.80
N ILE A 795 -19.92 -36.47 31.30
CA ILE A 795 -20.59 -37.49 30.50
C ILE A 795 -22.06 -37.09 30.41
N VAL A 796 -22.54 -36.77 29.20
CA VAL A 796 -23.98 -36.57 29.00
C VAL A 796 -24.64 -37.95 29.15
N PRO A 797 -25.56 -38.16 30.11
CA PRO A 797 -26.20 -39.46 30.27
C PRO A 797 -27.01 -39.78 29.01
N THR A 798 -26.81 -40.97 28.44
CA THR A 798 -27.76 -41.50 27.45
C THR A 798 -29.11 -41.67 28.13
N PRO A 799 -30.25 -41.32 27.48
CA PRO A 799 -31.56 -41.53 28.07
C PRO A 799 -31.69 -43.01 28.46
N PRO A 800 -32.14 -43.33 29.69
CA PRO A 800 -32.38 -44.73 30.04
C PRO A 800 -33.39 -45.29 29.03
N GLY A 801 -33.07 -46.45 28.45
CA GLY A 801 -34.02 -47.22 27.64
C GLY A 801 -35.32 -47.44 28.42
N PRO A 802 -36.44 -47.77 27.75
CA PRO A 802 -37.75 -47.86 28.40
C PRO A 802 -37.73 -48.91 29.50
N THR A 803 -37.51 -48.49 30.75
CA THR A 803 -37.71 -49.31 31.94
C THR A 803 -39.03 -48.93 32.60
N PRO A 804 -39.73 -49.90 33.23
CA PRO A 804 -41.05 -49.68 33.83
C PRO A 804 -41.03 -48.58 34.89
N PRO A 805 -42.19 -47.96 35.21
CA PRO A 805 -42.25 -46.76 36.02
C PRO A 805 -41.80 -47.06 37.47
N ASN A 806 -40.58 -46.63 37.79
CA ASN A 806 -40.13 -46.48 39.17
C ASN A 806 -40.40 -45.01 39.60
N PRO A 807 -40.64 -44.73 40.90
CA PRO A 807 -40.86 -43.36 41.38
C PRO A 807 -39.65 -42.45 41.05
N PRO A 808 -39.85 -41.12 40.94
CA PRO A 808 -38.81 -40.22 40.47
C PRO A 808 -37.61 -40.26 41.42
N ASN A 809 -36.49 -40.81 40.94
CA ASN A 809 -35.21 -40.67 41.61
C ASN A 809 -34.81 -39.18 41.62
N PRO A 810 -34.06 -38.72 42.66
CA PRO A 810 -33.42 -37.42 42.64
C PRO A 810 -32.56 -37.25 41.37
N PRO A 811 -32.35 -36.02 40.87
CA PRO A 811 -31.47 -35.78 39.72
C PRO A 811 -30.09 -36.38 40.00
N GLU A 812 -29.61 -37.24 39.10
CA GLU A 812 -28.26 -37.80 39.21
C GLU A 812 -27.23 -36.68 39.08
N PRO A 813 -26.21 -36.60 39.98
CA PRO A 813 -25.18 -35.58 39.88
C PRO A 813 -24.39 -35.73 38.56
N PRO A 814 -23.93 -34.62 37.96
CA PRO A 814 -23.18 -34.67 36.70
C PRO A 814 -21.93 -35.54 36.83
N GLN A 815 -21.83 -36.57 36.00
CA GLN A 815 -20.71 -37.50 36.04
C GLN A 815 -19.47 -36.89 35.34
N PRO A 816 -18.32 -36.81 36.04
CA PRO A 816 -17.10 -36.28 35.45
C PRO A 816 -16.52 -37.20 34.37
N ARG A 817 -16.07 -36.60 33.27
CA ARG A 817 -15.30 -37.26 32.22
C ARG A 817 -13.81 -37.12 32.52
N TYR A 818 -13.20 -38.19 33.01
CA TYR A 818 -11.77 -38.22 33.31
C TYR A 818 -10.92 -38.53 32.06
N GLN A 819 -9.71 -37.98 32.02
CA GLN A 819 -8.71 -38.32 31.01
C GLN A 819 -8.19 -39.77 31.21
N PRO A 820 -7.71 -40.46 30.16
CA PRO A 820 -7.24 -41.85 30.25
C PRO A 820 -6.02 -42.03 31.17
N GLY A 821 -5.30 -40.94 31.49
CA GLY A 821 -4.21 -40.97 32.46
C GLY A 821 -4.66 -41.12 33.91
N VAL A 822 -5.89 -40.71 34.29
CA VAL A 822 -6.32 -40.68 35.70
C VAL A 822 -6.17 -42.04 36.40
N PRO A 823 -6.66 -43.17 35.84
CA PRO A 823 -6.52 -44.47 36.50
C PRO A 823 -5.05 -44.88 36.69
N ILE A 824 -4.15 -44.48 35.79
CA ILE A 824 -2.72 -44.78 35.90
C ILE A 824 -2.11 -44.01 37.07
N TYR A 825 -2.44 -42.73 37.23
CA TYR A 825 -1.97 -41.92 38.36
C TYR A 825 -2.55 -42.39 39.69
N GLU A 826 -3.77 -42.91 39.71
CA GLU A 826 -4.42 -43.45 40.91
C GLU A 826 -3.71 -44.72 41.42
N VAL A 827 -3.31 -45.63 40.53
CA VAL A 827 -2.61 -46.87 40.90
C VAL A 827 -1.10 -46.70 41.10
N TYR A 828 -0.53 -45.58 40.66
CA TYR A 828 0.92 -45.35 40.69
C TYR A 828 1.56 -45.49 42.09
N PRO A 829 0.99 -44.91 43.17
CA PRO A 829 1.53 -45.09 44.52
C PRO A 829 1.53 -46.55 45.00
N GLN A 830 0.51 -47.33 44.62
CA GLN A 830 0.44 -48.76 44.98
C GLN A 830 1.53 -49.57 44.29
N ASN A 831 1.82 -49.24 43.02
CA ASN A 831 2.94 -49.85 42.30
C ASN A 831 4.30 -49.47 42.90
N LEU A 832 4.50 -48.19 43.26
CA LEU A 832 5.72 -47.77 43.96
C LEU A 832 5.88 -48.45 45.32
N LEU A 833 4.80 -48.62 46.09
CA LEU A 833 4.82 -49.36 47.36
C LEU A 833 5.21 -50.82 47.15
N ALA A 834 4.67 -51.47 46.11
CA ALA A 834 5.04 -52.83 45.76
C ALA A 834 6.53 -52.96 45.35
N LEU A 835 7.08 -51.96 44.65
CA LEU A 835 8.50 -51.92 44.30
C LEU A 835 9.42 -51.60 45.50
N ALA A 836 8.94 -50.83 46.48
CA ALA A 836 9.67 -50.51 47.71
C ALA A 836 9.60 -51.63 48.77
N ALA A 837 8.74 -52.64 48.57
CA ALA A 837 8.63 -53.76 49.48
C ALA A 837 9.93 -54.58 49.47
N VAL A 838 10.45 -54.89 50.66
CA VAL A 838 11.66 -55.72 50.78
C VAL A 838 11.28 -57.16 50.41
N PRO A 839 12.01 -57.82 49.49
CA PRO A 839 11.77 -59.23 49.18
C PRO A 839 11.87 -60.09 50.44
N THR A 840 11.18 -61.24 50.43
CA THR A 840 11.12 -62.12 51.61
C THR A 840 12.53 -62.53 52.05
N MET A 841 12.71 -62.87 53.33
CA MET A 841 14.01 -63.37 53.81
C MET A 841 14.48 -64.56 52.95
N GLN A 842 13.56 -65.46 52.55
CA GLN A 842 13.87 -66.58 51.65
C GLN A 842 14.39 -66.13 50.27
N GLN A 843 13.81 -65.08 49.68
CA GLN A 843 14.24 -64.52 48.40
C GLN A 843 15.59 -63.78 48.50
N ARG A 844 15.96 -63.22 49.66
CA ARG A 844 17.25 -62.55 49.88
C ARG A 844 18.40 -63.49 50.25
N VAL A 845 18.13 -64.61 50.93
CA VAL A 845 19.15 -65.56 51.38
C VAL A 845 19.32 -66.78 50.46
N GLY A 846 18.40 -66.97 49.50
CA GLY A 846 18.39 -68.09 48.55
C GLY A 846 17.85 -69.38 49.18
N ASN A 847 16.92 -70.04 48.48
CA ASN A 847 16.34 -71.31 48.93
C ASN A 847 17.39 -72.44 48.94
N ARG A 848 17.74 -72.94 50.13
CA ARG A 848 18.19 -74.33 50.29
C ARG A 848 16.96 -75.18 50.60
N TYR A 849 16.47 -75.89 49.59
CA TYR A 849 15.41 -76.89 49.74
C TYR A 849 15.88 -77.97 50.72
N TRP A 850 15.18 -78.11 51.86
CA TRP A 850 15.17 -79.35 52.63
C TRP A 850 13.93 -80.15 52.17
N THR A 851 14.16 -81.30 51.56
CA THR A 851 13.13 -82.30 51.25
C THR A 851 12.68 -82.99 52.53
N GLU A 852 11.56 -82.58 53.09
CA GLU A 852 10.82 -83.35 54.10
C GLU A 852 9.85 -84.31 53.38
N PRO A 853 9.73 -85.59 53.78
CA PRO A 853 8.86 -86.57 53.13
C PRO A 853 7.37 -86.27 53.39
N ALA A 854 6.51 -86.68 52.45
CA ALA A 854 5.06 -86.52 52.57
C ALA A 854 4.48 -87.18 53.85
N PRO A 855 3.53 -86.53 54.55
CA PRO A 855 2.92 -87.10 55.75
C PRO A 855 2.06 -88.34 55.45
N ALA A 856 2.09 -89.31 56.36
CA ALA A 856 1.35 -90.57 56.26
C ALA A 856 -0.19 -90.37 56.38
N PRO A 857 -1.01 -91.24 55.77
CA PRO A 857 -2.47 -91.10 55.76
C PRO A 857 -3.10 -91.24 57.17
N GLU A 858 -4.06 -90.35 57.49
CA GLU A 858 -4.81 -90.36 58.76
C GLU A 858 -5.72 -91.60 58.91
N THR A 859 -5.80 -92.12 60.14
CA THR A 859 -6.67 -93.25 60.52
C THR A 859 -7.70 -92.83 61.58
N VAL A 860 -8.86 -93.48 61.61
CA VAL A 860 -9.96 -93.25 62.57
C VAL A 860 -10.32 -94.51 63.34
N PHE A 861 -10.96 -94.36 64.50
CA PHE A 861 -11.32 -95.49 65.35
C PHE A 861 -12.49 -96.30 64.76
N CYS A 862 -12.29 -97.57 64.41
CA CYS A 862 -13.29 -98.45 63.81
C CYS A 862 -13.50 -99.73 64.65
N LYS A 863 -14.66 -100.39 64.53
CA LYS A 863 -15.01 -101.59 65.32
C LYS A 863 -14.35 -102.89 64.86
N ASP A 864 -13.36 -102.81 63.96
CA ASP A 864 -12.62 -103.97 63.46
C ASP A 864 -11.38 -104.24 64.34
N ALA A 865 -11.46 -105.26 65.18
CA ALA A 865 -10.38 -105.65 66.08
C ALA A 865 -9.15 -106.19 65.33
N SER A 866 -9.29 -106.64 64.07
CA SER A 866 -8.16 -107.12 63.26
C SER A 866 -7.24 -105.99 62.78
N GLN A 867 -7.74 -104.75 62.78
CA GLN A 867 -6.99 -103.54 62.41
C GLN A 867 -6.62 -102.70 63.62
N ASN A 868 -6.58 -103.31 64.82
CA ASN A 868 -6.29 -102.65 66.09
C ASN A 868 -7.20 -101.43 66.37
N PHE A 869 -8.44 -101.50 65.86
CA PHE A 869 -9.44 -100.44 65.86
C PHE A 869 -9.02 -99.15 65.14
N GLN A 870 -8.01 -99.15 64.25
CA GLN A 870 -7.61 -97.97 63.46
C GLN A 870 -7.75 -98.27 61.96
N CYS A 871 -8.77 -97.69 61.33
CA CYS A 871 -9.02 -97.86 59.90
C CYS A 871 -8.60 -96.62 59.11
N PRO A 872 -7.96 -96.76 57.94
CA PRO A 872 -7.63 -95.62 57.07
C PRO A 872 -8.91 -94.94 56.56
N VAL A 873 -8.93 -93.61 56.61
CA VAL A 873 -10.06 -92.82 56.12
C VAL A 873 -10.05 -92.84 54.59
N THR A 874 -11.12 -93.33 53.96
CA THR A 874 -11.24 -93.24 52.50
C THR A 874 -11.49 -91.78 52.08
N GLY A 875 -11.06 -91.38 50.88
CA GLY A 875 -11.17 -89.98 50.42
C GLY A 875 -12.58 -89.39 50.49
N ALA A 876 -13.62 -90.23 50.36
CA ALA A 876 -15.02 -89.82 50.51
C ALA A 876 -15.43 -89.53 51.97
N GLN A 877 -14.82 -90.22 52.95
CA GLN A 877 -15.09 -90.02 54.37
C GLN A 877 -14.38 -88.78 54.93
N ALA A 878 -13.19 -88.45 54.44
CA ALA A 878 -12.48 -87.22 54.80
C ALA A 878 -13.30 -85.96 54.46
N GLN A 879 -14.04 -85.99 53.34
CA GLN A 879 -14.93 -84.88 52.95
C GLN A 879 -16.18 -84.75 53.83
N TYR A 880 -16.67 -85.84 54.42
CA TYR A 880 -17.82 -85.82 55.35
C TYR A 880 -17.44 -85.20 56.71
N TYR A 881 -16.24 -85.49 57.24
CA TYR A 881 -15.75 -84.89 58.49
C TYR A 881 -15.34 -83.43 58.37
N ALA A 882 -14.91 -82.99 57.18
CA ALA A 882 -14.62 -81.58 56.90
C ALA A 882 -15.88 -80.69 56.88
N GLY A 883 -17.08 -81.27 56.71
CA GLY A 883 -18.36 -80.54 56.61
C GLY A 883 -19.08 -80.23 57.93
N ALA A 884 -18.56 -80.67 59.09
CA ALA A 884 -19.23 -80.54 60.39
C ALA A 884 -18.66 -79.44 61.31
N ALA A 885 -17.74 -78.61 60.82
CA ALA A 885 -17.19 -77.46 61.55
C ALA A 885 -17.45 -76.16 60.78
N VAL A 886 -18.72 -75.75 60.69
CA VAL A 886 -19.10 -74.37 60.40
C VAL A 886 -20.03 -73.90 61.51
N GLY A 887 -19.49 -73.03 62.36
CA GLY A 887 -20.17 -72.25 63.40
C GLY A 887 -19.33 -71.02 63.67
#